data_AF-C0QH44-F1
#
_entry.id   AF-C0QH44-F1
#
_cell.length_a   1.000
_cell.length_b   1.000
_cell.length_c   1.000
_cell.angle_alpha   90.00
_cell.angle_beta   90.00
_cell.angle_gamma   90.00
#
_symmetry.space_group_name_H-M   'P 1'
#
loop_
_entity.id
_entity.type
_entity.pdbx_description
1 polymer ?
#
loop_
_entity_poly.entity_id
_entity_poly.type
_entity_poly.pdbx_seq_one_letter_code
_entity_poly.pdbx_strand_id
1 'polypeptide(L)'
;MEDKKTIHIIGCGVLAPDIKHIAQKEGLNVKMNFLPGGLHNSPDELRRRLQEAIEQSASDPLCSRIVVGYGVCGMGSVGIRAPRVPLVFARVHDCIALFMGSDRAYKREFEKYPGTFYISAGWYKEKEVPKEKKSEKIWVGTESMGCQDLKDQYGEEGGGKIIDFFSSWHHNYKRAAFIDTGVGTSEKSAEYAWEMAEKYNWKYERIQGDLSLMTRLLTQETSDGEIVIVPPGHVTIFSAQANGLDFAPDSDSTLSGGGEPRHLVYDEENNHGLSIHYGLGIDAGGTYTDVSVYDFNDKKIVDKNKALTTKWDFSIGIDEVLSGIDPDVLSKVELVSVSTTLATNAIVEGEGQKTGLILMVSGGHVSDELISHTPRCNVKGQINISGNEVEPVDEDEIRNAVRHMLEKEGVTAFAVSGFAGAINPDHELAVKRIINEETGLVACCGHELSDLLNFVVRAQTAVLNARIIPRMIKFFRELGDVLKKRGIHAPMMVVKGDGTLMSAAMAKERPVETILSGPAASVAGARLLTGLEEAMVVDMGGTTTDTADICEGLVDVCESGANVGGFVTHVKALDMRTVGLGGDSLIRWNQNEFVIGPRRVGPIVWAHAAHPQGVKPALQYMESHRLSMLSQTLLVAMEGKISFVPTPQEQKVYDLLRKRPHTPEELLPHLKILAVQFLPLERLEESGLVQRCGLTPTDLLHVKGEFTKWDAEPAHFMVNIMSFFSKKPKKELIDTLLNQMEIDLALELLKKQMARDFAMDEMENTPVFKQLMEQIVNPGNSRYAISARFNHPIIGIGAPVHYFLPQAGKRVNAQVIIPEDADVANAVGAITSHIMIKRKLSIKTNSFGRFVVEGVAGNKQFISIGQAETWAVEYLKDHVQELGRCAGTSCKTVAMDIEDQVVNTSGGIPLFLGRTIVATLSGRPDMVL
;
A
#
# COMPACT_ATOMS: atom_id res chain seq x y z
N MET A 1 59.18 17.79 -21.29
CA MET A 1 59.10 16.86 -20.16
C MET A 1 57.65 16.83 -19.76
N GLU A 2 56.94 15.74 -20.02
CA GLU A 2 55.57 15.56 -19.50
C GLU A 2 55.64 15.48 -17.98
N ASP A 3 54.93 16.37 -17.28
CA ASP A 3 54.82 16.33 -15.83
C ASP A 3 54.15 15.00 -15.43
N LYS A 4 54.93 14.08 -14.86
CA LYS A 4 54.41 12.78 -14.41
C LYS A 4 53.41 12.99 -13.28
N LYS A 5 52.17 12.54 -13.50
CA LYS A 5 51.14 12.42 -12.47
C LYS A 5 51.70 11.70 -11.23
N THR A 6 51.33 12.18 -10.05
CA THR A 6 51.85 11.73 -8.75
C THR A 6 50.70 11.18 -7.90
N ILE A 7 50.92 10.04 -7.26
CA ILE A 7 49.94 9.44 -6.33
C ILE A 7 50.22 10.00 -4.92
N HIS A 8 49.21 10.50 -4.24
CA HIS A 8 49.37 10.94 -2.85
C HIS A 8 48.92 9.81 -1.92
N ILE A 9 49.64 9.57 -0.83
CA ILE A 9 49.31 8.54 0.15
C ILE A 9 49.14 9.21 1.50
N ILE A 10 47.98 9.02 2.12
CA ILE A 10 47.67 9.48 3.46
C ILE A 10 47.34 8.26 4.31
N GLY A 11 48.08 8.00 5.38
CA GLY A 11 47.86 6.78 6.16
C GLY A 11 48.31 6.89 7.60
N CYS A 12 47.96 5.89 8.39
CA CYS A 12 48.48 5.76 9.75
C CYS A 12 50.00 5.57 9.71
N GLY A 13 50.74 6.25 10.59
CA GLY A 13 52.20 6.10 10.72
C GLY A 13 52.64 4.66 10.95
N VAL A 14 51.77 3.83 11.53
CA VAL A 14 51.99 2.39 11.74
C VAL A 14 52.20 1.62 10.43
N LEU A 15 51.62 2.10 9.32
CA LEU A 15 51.77 1.50 7.98
C LEU A 15 52.98 2.05 7.21
N ALA A 16 53.66 3.08 7.73
CA ALA A 16 54.66 3.82 6.97
C ALA A 16 55.84 2.96 6.49
N PRO A 17 56.42 2.03 7.29
CA PRO A 17 57.51 1.19 6.80
C PRO A 17 57.10 0.33 5.60
N ASP A 18 55.94 -0.32 5.68
CA ASP A 18 55.42 -1.25 4.68
C ASP A 18 55.03 -0.51 3.39
N ILE A 19 54.31 0.61 3.50
CA ILE A 19 53.92 1.43 2.36
C ILE A 19 55.15 2.02 1.65
N LYS A 20 56.17 2.48 2.39
CA LYS A 20 57.43 2.97 1.81
C LYS A 20 58.16 1.88 1.04
N HIS A 21 58.22 0.68 1.59
CA HIS A 21 58.84 -0.46 0.93
C HIS A 21 58.11 -0.84 -0.35
N ILE A 22 56.78 -0.93 -0.32
CA ILE A 22 55.97 -1.28 -1.50
C ILE A 22 56.11 -0.20 -2.58
N ALA A 23 56.01 1.08 -2.23
CA ALA A 23 56.16 2.16 -3.20
C ALA A 23 57.54 2.16 -3.88
N GLN A 24 58.61 1.86 -3.14
CA GLN A 24 59.95 1.71 -3.69
C GLN A 24 60.07 0.48 -4.60
N LYS A 25 59.51 -0.66 -4.18
CA LYS A 25 59.54 -1.93 -4.92
C LYS A 25 58.77 -1.84 -6.25
N GLU A 26 57.61 -1.20 -6.23
CA GLU A 26 56.73 -1.03 -7.40
C GLU A 26 57.11 0.20 -8.26
N GLY A 27 58.14 0.97 -7.87
CA GLY A 27 58.62 2.12 -8.64
C GLY A 27 57.61 3.27 -8.76
N LEU A 28 56.75 3.45 -7.75
CA LEU A 28 55.65 4.42 -7.79
C LEU A 28 56.16 5.86 -7.55
N ASN A 29 55.68 6.81 -8.34
CA ASN A 29 55.89 8.24 -8.10
C ASN A 29 54.86 8.75 -7.08
N VAL A 30 55.28 8.87 -5.81
CA VAL A 30 54.37 9.11 -4.69
C VAL A 30 54.81 10.28 -3.79
N LYS A 31 53.83 11.00 -3.24
CA LYS A 31 54.00 11.88 -2.07
C LYS A 31 53.29 11.25 -0.89
N MET A 32 53.97 11.14 0.25
CA MET A 32 53.44 10.45 1.43
C MET A 32 53.27 11.41 2.60
N ASN A 33 52.09 11.37 3.24
CA ASN A 33 51.77 12.06 4.47
C ASN A 33 51.23 11.05 5.49
N PHE A 34 51.97 10.78 6.57
CA PHE A 34 51.54 9.84 7.59
C PHE A 34 51.05 10.61 8.82
N LEU A 35 49.81 10.34 9.22
CA LEU A 35 49.25 10.88 10.46
C LEU A 35 49.72 10.05 11.66
N PRO A 36 49.80 10.64 12.87
CA PRO A 36 50.25 9.93 14.07
C PRO A 36 49.50 8.60 14.31
N GLY A 37 50.24 7.58 14.75
CA GLY A 37 49.63 6.34 15.25
C GLY A 37 48.67 6.59 16.42
N GLY A 38 47.64 5.77 16.55
CA GLY A 38 46.68 5.83 17.68
C GLY A 38 45.45 6.71 17.49
N LEU A 39 45.36 7.48 16.40
CA LEU A 39 44.17 8.31 16.10
C LEU A 39 42.85 7.53 15.98
N HIS A 40 42.88 6.22 15.75
CA HIS A 40 41.67 5.39 15.75
C HIS A 40 40.94 5.35 17.10
N ASN A 41 41.62 5.72 18.20
CA ASN A 41 41.01 5.87 19.53
C ASN A 41 40.19 7.17 19.66
N SER A 42 40.26 8.06 18.67
CA SER A 42 39.51 9.32 18.63
C SER A 42 38.96 9.55 17.21
N PRO A 43 37.89 8.81 16.81
CA PRO A 43 37.39 8.79 15.44
C PRO A 43 37.08 10.16 14.84
N ASP A 44 36.56 11.11 15.63
CA ASP A 44 36.23 12.45 15.13
C ASP A 44 37.49 13.27 14.81
N GLU A 45 38.53 13.16 15.64
CA GLU A 45 39.82 13.81 15.41
C GLU A 45 40.56 13.17 14.24
N LEU A 46 40.45 11.84 14.09
CA LEU A 46 40.93 11.13 12.90
C LEU A 46 40.23 11.67 11.64
N ARG A 47 38.88 11.74 11.65
CA ARG A 47 38.10 12.23 10.52
C ARG A 47 38.52 13.64 10.11
N ARG A 48 38.62 14.56 11.07
CA ARG A 48 39.03 15.95 10.85
C ARG A 48 40.42 16.04 10.22
N ARG A 49 41.43 15.42 10.82
CA ARG A 49 42.82 15.45 10.31
C ARG A 49 42.97 14.77 8.96
N LEU A 50 42.25 13.67 8.75
CA LEU A 50 42.25 12.95 7.49
C LEU A 50 41.66 13.80 6.37
N GLN A 51 40.53 14.47 6.64
CA GLN A 51 39.90 15.39 5.69
C GLN A 51 40.84 16.57 5.33
N GLU A 52 41.46 17.20 6.34
CA GLU A 52 42.44 18.30 6.13
C GLU A 52 43.63 17.86 5.26
N ALA A 53 44.18 16.67 5.50
CA ALA A 53 45.28 16.13 4.72
C ALA A 53 44.88 15.80 3.27
N ILE A 54 43.64 15.34 3.07
CA ILE A 54 43.06 15.07 1.75
C ILE A 54 42.91 16.37 0.96
N GLU A 55 42.36 17.41 1.58
CA GLU A 55 42.19 18.73 0.96
C GLU A 55 43.52 19.35 0.56
N GLN A 56 44.52 19.28 1.44
CA GLN A 56 45.87 19.74 1.14
C GLN A 56 46.46 18.96 -0.04
N SER A 57 46.31 17.64 -0.07
CA SER A 57 46.82 16.80 -1.16
C SER A 57 46.12 17.06 -2.49
N ALA A 58 44.80 17.29 -2.46
CA ALA A 58 43.98 17.58 -3.63
C ALA A 58 44.25 18.96 -4.24
N SER A 59 44.94 19.86 -3.51
CA SER A 59 45.37 21.16 -4.04
C SER A 59 46.57 21.07 -5.00
N ASP A 60 47.27 19.93 -5.02
CA ASP A 60 48.39 19.68 -5.94
C ASP A 60 47.86 19.33 -7.35
N PRO A 61 48.13 20.14 -8.38
CA PRO A 61 47.64 19.90 -9.74
C PRO A 61 48.23 18.64 -10.39
N LEU A 62 49.30 18.07 -9.85
CA LEU A 62 49.91 16.82 -10.31
C LEU A 62 49.34 15.58 -9.62
N CYS A 63 48.47 15.75 -8.61
CA CYS A 63 47.85 14.65 -7.88
C CYS A 63 46.80 13.94 -8.77
N SER A 64 47.01 12.65 -9.07
CA SER A 64 46.04 11.88 -9.85
C SER A 64 45.00 11.14 -9.00
N ARG A 65 45.37 10.75 -7.79
CA ARG A 65 44.52 10.05 -6.82
C ARG A 65 45.18 10.07 -5.44
N ILE A 66 44.35 9.95 -4.40
CA ILE A 66 44.80 9.89 -3.01
C ILE A 66 44.49 8.49 -2.46
N VAL A 67 45.53 7.75 -2.08
CA VAL A 67 45.41 6.46 -1.41
C VAL A 67 45.34 6.67 0.09
N VAL A 68 44.31 6.11 0.73
CA VAL A 68 44.06 6.26 2.16
C VAL A 68 44.33 4.96 2.90
N GLY A 69 45.40 4.95 3.72
CA GLY A 69 45.84 3.84 4.54
C GLY A 69 45.05 3.69 5.85
N TYR A 70 43.72 3.63 5.75
CA TYR A 70 42.80 3.38 6.86
C TYR A 70 41.66 2.45 6.43
N GLY A 71 41.23 1.56 7.33
CA GLY A 71 39.95 0.86 7.23
C GLY A 71 38.83 1.71 7.82
N VAL A 72 37.80 1.07 8.39
CA VAL A 72 36.69 1.78 9.07
C VAL A 72 37.17 2.57 10.30
N CYS A 73 38.16 2.04 11.05
CA CYS A 73 38.86 2.72 12.15
C CYS A 73 37.94 3.41 13.17
N GLY A 74 37.02 2.65 13.77
CA GLY A 74 36.07 3.21 14.74
C GLY A 74 35.11 4.23 14.13
N MET A 75 34.84 4.14 12.82
CA MET A 75 34.05 5.08 12.01
C MET A 75 34.75 6.42 11.70
N GLY A 76 36.06 6.54 11.97
CA GLY A 76 36.81 7.77 11.67
C GLY A 76 37.05 8.00 10.18
N SER A 77 37.01 6.94 9.36
CA SER A 77 37.11 7.05 7.89
C SER A 77 35.76 7.14 7.18
N VAL A 78 34.64 7.16 7.93
CA VAL A 78 33.29 7.37 7.40
C VAL A 78 33.00 8.86 7.42
N GLY A 79 32.39 9.39 6.35
CA GLY A 79 32.13 10.82 6.20
C GLY A 79 33.25 11.63 5.55
N ILE A 80 34.25 10.96 4.96
CA ILE A 80 35.36 11.60 4.26
C ILE A 80 34.93 11.96 2.85
N ARG A 81 35.07 13.24 2.49
CA ARG A 81 34.67 13.78 1.18
C ARG A 81 35.82 13.71 0.19
N ALA A 82 35.54 13.14 -0.98
CA ALA A 82 36.44 13.17 -2.12
C ALA A 82 36.27 14.50 -2.88
N PRO A 83 37.27 15.41 -2.87
CA PRO A 83 37.12 16.74 -3.45
C PRO A 83 37.19 16.68 -4.99
N ARG A 84 38.34 16.99 -5.60
CA ARG A 84 38.53 16.98 -7.07
C ARG A 84 39.26 15.75 -7.60
N VAL A 85 39.83 14.95 -6.69
CA VAL A 85 40.63 13.76 -7.00
C VAL A 85 39.99 12.55 -6.32
N PRO A 86 40.01 11.37 -6.96
CA PRO A 86 39.44 10.16 -6.38
C PRO A 86 40.24 9.70 -5.15
N LEU A 87 39.53 9.14 -4.16
CA LEU A 87 40.13 8.54 -2.97
C LEU A 87 40.11 7.02 -3.10
N VAL A 88 41.15 6.32 -2.62
CA VAL A 88 41.24 4.86 -2.67
C VAL A 88 41.34 4.31 -1.25
N PHE A 89 40.40 3.45 -0.86
CA PHE A 89 40.36 2.79 0.44
C PHE A 89 40.33 1.26 0.28
N ALA A 90 40.78 0.55 1.32
CA ALA A 90 40.51 -0.87 1.44
C ALA A 90 39.14 -1.09 2.13
N ARG A 91 38.35 -2.04 1.64
CA ARG A 91 37.08 -2.48 2.25
C ARG A 91 37.33 -3.39 3.44
N VAL A 92 37.97 -2.85 4.47
CA VAL A 92 38.34 -3.58 5.69
C VAL A 92 37.75 -2.90 6.93
N HIS A 93 37.24 -3.70 7.86
CA HIS A 93 36.75 -3.18 9.13
C HIS A 93 37.92 -2.77 10.04
N ASP A 94 38.98 -3.57 10.05
CA ASP A 94 40.17 -3.39 10.88
C ASP A 94 41.43 -3.22 10.02
N CYS A 95 42.30 -2.28 10.36
CA CYS A 95 43.57 -2.05 9.65
C CYS A 95 44.55 -3.22 9.77
N ILE A 96 44.40 -4.12 10.74
CA ILE A 96 45.22 -5.32 10.86
C ILE A 96 45.11 -6.18 9.58
N ALA A 97 43.94 -6.18 8.94
CA ALA A 97 43.72 -6.91 7.68
C ALA A 97 44.68 -6.47 6.56
N LEU A 98 45.16 -5.22 6.57
CA LEU A 98 46.14 -4.73 5.61
C LEU A 98 47.48 -5.47 5.74
N PHE A 99 47.87 -5.87 6.96
CA PHE A 99 49.10 -6.64 7.20
C PHE A 99 48.93 -8.16 6.96
N MET A 100 47.70 -8.63 6.75
CA MET A 100 47.36 -10.04 6.57
C MET A 100 46.87 -10.38 5.15
N GLY A 101 46.89 -9.41 4.23
CA GLY A 101 46.56 -9.61 2.82
C GLY A 101 45.07 -9.69 2.46
N SER A 102 44.15 -9.79 3.43
CA SER A 102 42.69 -9.67 3.19
C SER A 102 41.90 -9.55 4.50
N ASP A 103 40.68 -8.99 4.43
CA ASP A 103 39.72 -9.00 5.55
C ASP A 103 39.38 -10.43 5.99
N ARG A 104 39.28 -11.35 5.03
CA ARG A 104 39.00 -12.77 5.28
C ARG A 104 40.13 -13.46 6.04
N ALA A 105 41.39 -13.14 5.75
CA ALA A 105 42.53 -13.69 6.48
C ALA A 105 42.54 -13.22 7.95
N TYR A 106 42.29 -11.93 8.17
CA TYR A 106 42.14 -11.36 9.51
C TYR A 106 41.00 -12.02 10.30
N LYS A 107 39.82 -12.16 9.71
CA LYS A 107 38.68 -12.81 10.37
C LYS A 107 38.97 -14.24 10.80
N ARG A 108 39.63 -15.05 9.95
CA ARG A 108 40.03 -16.42 10.34
C ARG A 108 40.96 -16.42 11.54
N GLU A 109 41.90 -15.48 11.57
CA GLU A 109 42.86 -15.38 12.68
C GLU A 109 42.18 -14.88 13.97
N PHE A 110 41.27 -13.92 13.84
CA PHE A 110 40.46 -13.40 14.94
C PHE A 110 39.51 -14.46 15.51
N GLU A 111 38.82 -15.24 14.68
CA GLU A 111 37.96 -16.34 15.11
C GLU A 111 38.74 -17.41 15.89
N LYS A 112 39.97 -17.70 15.45
CA LYS A 112 40.84 -18.66 16.11
C LYS A 112 41.35 -18.14 17.46
N TYR A 113 41.62 -16.83 17.56
CA TYR A 113 42.20 -16.20 18.75
C TYR A 113 41.68 -14.75 18.95
N PRO A 114 40.45 -14.56 19.46
CA PRO A 114 39.81 -13.25 19.54
C PRO A 114 40.50 -12.28 20.53
N GLY A 115 41.20 -12.81 21.54
CA GLY A 115 41.99 -12.03 22.50
C GLY A 115 43.45 -11.85 22.07
N THR A 116 43.71 -11.42 20.83
CA THR A 116 45.07 -11.22 20.32
C THR A 116 45.44 -9.74 20.27
N PHE A 117 46.58 -9.40 20.87
CA PHE A 117 47.20 -8.08 20.73
C PHE A 117 48.22 -8.14 19.58
N TYR A 118 47.93 -7.46 18.48
CA TYR A 118 48.78 -7.48 17.29
C TYR A 118 49.84 -6.38 17.32
N ILE A 119 51.06 -6.75 16.95
CA ILE A 119 52.21 -5.84 16.88
C ILE A 119 52.84 -5.96 15.49
N SER A 120 53.07 -4.82 14.84
CA SER A 120 53.88 -4.73 13.63
C SER A 120 55.16 -3.92 13.88
N ALA A 121 56.13 -4.00 12.97
CA ALA A 121 57.36 -3.20 13.06
C ALA A 121 57.08 -1.69 13.06
N GLY A 122 56.08 -1.23 12.30
CA GLY A 122 55.64 0.16 12.30
C GLY A 122 54.95 0.55 13.60
N TRP A 123 54.15 -0.33 14.21
CA TRP A 123 53.54 -0.06 15.52
C TRP A 123 54.60 0.12 16.62
N TYR A 124 55.65 -0.71 16.60
CA TYR A 124 56.78 -0.55 17.51
C TYR A 124 57.51 0.78 17.33
N LYS A 125 57.70 1.24 16.09
CA LYS A 125 58.41 2.49 15.76
C LYS A 125 57.60 3.75 16.06
N GLU A 126 56.29 3.69 15.89
CA GLU A 126 55.36 4.79 16.18
C GLU A 126 55.09 4.98 17.67
N LYS A 127 55.62 4.12 18.55
CA LYS A 127 55.45 4.32 19.99
C LYS A 127 56.00 5.68 20.42
N GLU A 128 55.08 6.50 20.92
CA GLU A 128 55.30 7.42 22.02
C GLU A 128 55.93 6.67 23.21
N VAL A 129 57.24 6.49 23.20
CA VAL A 129 57.99 6.05 24.38
C VAL A 129 58.57 7.30 25.05
N PRO A 130 58.06 7.73 26.21
CA PRO A 130 58.88 8.51 27.11
C PRO A 130 60.06 7.61 27.51
N LYS A 131 61.26 7.98 27.05
CA LYS A 131 62.50 7.45 27.63
C LYS A 131 62.43 7.62 29.14
N GLU A 132 62.46 6.50 29.85
CA GLU A 132 62.82 6.35 31.27
C GLU A 132 62.44 7.50 32.22
N LYS A 133 61.33 7.33 32.96
CA LYS A 133 61.29 7.41 34.44
C LYS A 133 59.85 7.30 34.96
N LYS A 134 59.62 6.27 35.78
CA LYS A 134 58.67 6.19 36.92
C LYS A 134 57.52 7.22 36.96
N SER A 135 56.43 6.94 36.23
CA SER A 135 55.05 6.92 36.76
C SER A 135 54.13 6.51 35.61
N GLU A 136 53.37 5.42 35.79
CA GLU A 136 52.23 5.14 34.94
C GLU A 136 51.25 6.31 35.14
N LYS A 137 51.17 7.19 34.14
CA LYS A 137 50.19 8.27 34.12
C LYS A 137 48.91 7.72 33.50
N ILE A 138 47.82 7.76 34.26
CA ILE A 138 46.49 7.38 33.83
C ILE A 138 45.76 8.65 33.41
N TRP A 139 45.18 8.62 32.22
CA TRP A 139 44.40 9.74 31.69
C TRP A 139 42.95 9.62 32.12
N VAL A 140 42.44 10.66 32.79
CA VAL A 140 41.04 10.77 33.21
C VAL A 140 40.48 12.04 32.57
N GLY A 141 39.75 11.89 31.47
CA GLY A 141 39.34 13.03 30.65
C GLY A 141 40.56 13.70 29.99
N THR A 142 40.72 15.01 30.20
CA THR A 142 41.83 15.81 29.62
C THR A 142 43.06 15.94 30.53
N GLU A 143 43.06 15.32 31.71
CA GLU A 143 44.17 15.43 32.67
C GLU A 143 44.92 14.10 32.82
N SER A 144 46.25 14.17 32.94
CA SER A 144 47.12 13.02 33.18
C SER A 144 47.55 12.99 34.65
N MET A 145 47.21 11.93 35.37
CA MET A 145 47.55 11.77 36.80
C MET A 145 48.47 10.56 37.01
N GLY A 146 49.49 10.67 37.86
CA GLY A 146 50.31 9.52 38.24
C GLY A 146 49.58 8.58 39.20
N CYS A 147 49.95 7.29 39.21
CA CYS A 147 49.39 6.32 40.16
C CYS A 147 49.45 6.76 41.63
N GLN A 148 50.47 7.50 42.04
CA GLN A 148 50.54 8.03 43.41
C GLN A 148 49.56 9.19 43.62
N ASP A 149 49.44 10.08 42.64
CA ASP A 149 48.49 11.22 42.68
C ASP A 149 47.03 10.71 42.80
N LEU A 150 46.70 9.61 42.12
CA LEU A 150 45.38 8.97 42.22
C LEU A 150 45.13 8.34 43.60
N LYS A 151 46.14 7.72 44.22
CA LYS A 151 46.04 7.18 45.58
C LYS A 151 45.96 8.29 46.63
N ASP A 152 46.66 9.39 46.43
CA ASP A 152 46.64 10.54 47.34
C ASP A 152 45.29 11.28 47.26
N GLN A 153 44.69 11.37 46.07
CA GLN A 153 43.40 12.06 45.86
C GLN A 153 42.17 11.21 46.21
N TYR A 154 42.18 9.90 45.92
CA TYR A 154 41.02 9.02 46.10
C TYR A 154 41.19 7.98 47.23
N GLY A 155 42.28 8.10 48.01
CA GLY A 155 42.67 7.14 49.05
C GLY A 155 43.33 5.87 48.47
N GLU A 156 44.11 5.15 49.28
CA GLU A 156 44.84 3.93 48.86
C GLU A 156 43.94 2.89 48.17
N GLU A 157 42.76 2.62 48.73
CA GLU A 157 41.82 1.65 48.16
C GLU A 157 41.10 2.18 46.91
N GLY A 158 40.67 3.44 46.92
CA GLY A 158 39.95 4.06 45.80
C GLY A 158 40.85 4.31 44.60
N GLY A 159 42.04 4.90 44.82
CA GLY A 159 43.08 5.06 43.82
C GLY A 159 43.60 3.71 43.31
N GLY A 160 43.75 2.71 44.19
CA GLY A 160 44.08 1.33 43.81
C GLY A 160 43.06 0.73 42.84
N LYS A 161 41.76 0.83 43.13
CA LYS A 161 40.69 0.34 42.23
C LYS A 161 40.64 1.07 40.89
N ILE A 162 40.93 2.38 40.87
CA ILE A 162 41.02 3.16 39.62
C ILE A 162 42.21 2.66 38.78
N ILE A 163 43.38 2.46 39.40
CA ILE A 163 44.56 1.91 38.72
C ILE A 163 44.27 0.51 38.18
N ASP A 164 43.65 -0.36 38.97
CA ASP A 164 43.25 -1.71 38.53
C ASP A 164 42.24 -1.66 37.38
N PHE A 165 41.28 -0.74 37.42
CA PHE A 165 40.31 -0.56 36.33
C PHE A 165 40.99 -0.13 35.02
N PHE A 166 41.87 0.87 35.07
CA PHE A 166 42.56 1.36 33.87
C PHE A 166 43.69 0.43 33.38
N SER A 167 44.20 -0.46 34.23
CA SER A 167 45.12 -1.53 33.81
C SER A 167 44.39 -2.79 33.32
N SER A 168 43.09 -2.94 33.56
CA SER A 168 42.31 -4.15 33.22
C SER A 168 42.26 -4.52 31.74
N TRP A 169 42.63 -3.63 30.82
CA TRP A 169 42.65 -3.91 29.37
C TRP A 169 43.47 -5.15 29.02
N HIS A 170 44.54 -5.43 29.79
CA HIS A 170 45.37 -6.61 29.54
C HIS A 170 44.66 -7.94 29.85
N HIS A 171 43.58 -7.94 30.65
CA HIS A 171 42.77 -9.15 30.87
C HIS A 171 41.97 -9.57 29.63
N ASN A 172 41.75 -8.65 28.69
CA ASN A 172 41.01 -8.92 27.45
C ASN A 172 41.85 -9.65 26.40
N TYR A 173 43.17 -9.76 26.62
CA TYR A 173 44.08 -10.42 25.72
C TYR A 173 44.67 -11.69 26.37
N LYS A 174 44.96 -12.67 25.53
CA LYS A 174 45.58 -13.95 25.91
C LYS A 174 46.80 -14.28 25.03
N ARG A 175 47.02 -13.49 23.99
CA ARG A 175 48.08 -13.69 23.00
C ARG A 175 48.66 -12.34 22.55
N ALA A 176 49.98 -12.23 22.50
CA ALA A 176 50.69 -11.19 21.77
C ALA A 176 51.20 -11.77 20.45
N ALA A 177 50.76 -11.21 19.32
CA ALA A 177 51.15 -11.69 18.00
C ALA A 177 51.99 -10.64 17.26
N PHE A 178 53.23 -10.97 16.94
CA PHE A 178 54.07 -10.15 16.06
C PHE A 178 53.80 -10.52 14.61
N ILE A 179 53.29 -9.56 13.82
CA ILE A 179 53.07 -9.72 12.37
C ILE A 179 54.36 -9.33 11.66
N ASP A 180 55.03 -10.32 11.09
CA ASP A 180 56.27 -10.14 10.36
C ASP A 180 56.02 -10.04 8.85
N THR A 181 56.02 -8.82 8.33
CA THR A 181 55.90 -8.54 6.90
C THR A 181 57.23 -8.65 6.15
N GLY A 182 58.34 -8.91 6.85
CA GLY A 182 59.69 -8.85 6.29
C GLY A 182 60.22 -7.43 6.03
N VAL A 183 59.47 -6.38 6.40
CA VAL A 183 59.82 -4.98 6.14
C VAL A 183 60.13 -4.23 7.43
N GLY A 184 61.31 -3.62 7.49
CA GLY A 184 61.70 -2.78 8.62
C GLY A 184 61.83 -3.55 9.95
N THR A 185 61.89 -4.88 9.88
CA THR A 185 62.02 -5.82 11.00
C THR A 185 63.33 -5.58 11.74
N SER A 186 63.23 -5.41 13.05
CA SER A 186 64.35 -5.63 13.95
C SER A 186 63.92 -6.75 14.90
N GLU A 187 64.82 -7.66 15.26
CA GLU A 187 64.56 -8.65 16.34
C GLU A 187 63.97 -7.96 17.58
N LYS A 188 64.37 -6.72 17.84
CA LYS A 188 63.81 -5.85 18.90
C LYS A 188 62.29 -5.68 18.90
N SER A 189 61.62 -5.69 17.73
CA SER A 189 60.16 -5.58 17.66
C SER A 189 59.46 -6.89 18.02
N ALA A 190 60.07 -8.02 17.65
CA ALA A 190 59.63 -9.35 18.02
C ALA A 190 59.92 -9.64 19.51
N GLU A 191 61.11 -9.27 19.98
CA GLU A 191 61.51 -9.28 21.40
C GLU A 191 60.51 -8.48 22.24
N TYR A 192 60.11 -7.29 21.81
CA TYR A 192 59.11 -6.49 22.53
C TYR A 192 57.75 -7.20 22.65
N ALA A 193 57.29 -7.83 21.57
CA ALA A 193 56.04 -8.59 21.61
C ALA A 193 56.15 -9.81 22.56
N TRP A 194 57.32 -10.45 22.60
CA TRP A 194 57.63 -11.52 23.54
C TRP A 194 57.68 -11.03 25.00
N GLU A 195 58.41 -9.94 25.29
CA GLU A 195 58.48 -9.32 26.62
C GLU A 195 57.10 -8.92 27.14
N MET A 196 56.24 -8.39 26.26
CA MET A 196 54.87 -8.04 26.61
C MET A 196 54.04 -9.30 26.92
N ALA A 197 54.22 -10.38 26.15
CA ALA A 197 53.57 -11.65 26.45
C ALA A 197 54.03 -12.22 27.80
N GLU A 198 55.33 -12.21 28.09
CA GLU A 198 55.89 -12.64 29.39
C GLU A 198 55.33 -11.78 30.54
N LYS A 199 55.34 -10.45 30.39
CA LYS A 199 54.87 -9.51 31.42
C LYS A 199 53.41 -9.76 31.83
N TYR A 200 52.55 -10.07 30.87
CA TYR A 200 51.10 -10.23 31.09
C TYR A 200 50.63 -11.70 31.09
N ASN A 201 51.56 -12.66 31.07
CA ASN A 201 51.28 -14.10 31.00
C ASN A 201 50.40 -14.49 29.79
N TRP A 202 50.70 -13.93 28.62
CA TRP A 202 50.07 -14.23 27.35
C TRP A 202 50.94 -15.17 26.51
N LYS A 203 50.31 -15.88 25.56
CA LYS A 203 51.05 -16.63 24.54
C LYS A 203 51.74 -15.65 23.57
N TYR A 204 53.03 -15.83 23.33
CA TYR A 204 53.72 -15.17 22.21
C TYR A 204 53.61 -15.99 20.93
N GLU A 205 53.39 -15.31 19.79
CA GLU A 205 53.37 -15.95 18.47
C GLU A 205 53.91 -14.99 17.40
N ARG A 206 54.75 -15.50 16.48
CA ARG A 206 55.18 -14.77 15.28
C ARG A 206 54.35 -15.26 14.10
N ILE A 207 53.59 -14.34 13.50
CA ILE A 207 52.71 -14.61 12.36
C ILE A 207 53.37 -14.04 11.10
N GLN A 208 53.35 -14.81 10.02
CA GLN A 208 53.80 -14.33 8.72
C GLN A 208 52.79 -13.34 8.14
N GLY A 209 53.21 -12.11 7.87
CA GLY A 209 52.38 -11.09 7.21
C GLY A 209 52.32 -11.26 5.69
N ASP A 210 51.31 -10.65 5.08
CA ASP A 210 51.11 -10.58 3.63
C ASP A 210 50.77 -9.15 3.19
N LEU A 211 51.58 -8.61 2.26
CA LEU A 211 51.48 -7.26 1.74
C LEU A 211 50.61 -7.15 0.47
N SER A 212 49.97 -8.24 0.03
CA SER A 212 49.16 -8.29 -1.20
C SER A 212 48.06 -7.23 -1.25
N LEU A 213 47.29 -7.06 -0.16
CA LEU A 213 46.24 -6.04 -0.07
C LEU A 213 46.79 -4.61 -0.09
N MET A 214 47.86 -4.33 0.65
CA MET A 214 48.51 -3.00 0.61
C MET A 214 49.09 -2.69 -0.77
N THR A 215 49.61 -3.70 -1.46
CA THR A 215 50.12 -3.56 -2.83
C THR A 215 48.98 -3.16 -3.77
N ARG A 216 47.85 -3.87 -3.70
CA ARG A 216 46.65 -3.53 -4.48
C ARG A 216 46.08 -2.16 -4.13
N LEU A 217 46.03 -1.81 -2.85
CA LEU A 217 45.61 -0.48 -2.40
C LEU A 217 46.42 0.64 -3.08
N LEU A 218 47.71 0.41 -3.35
CA LEU A 218 48.60 1.36 -4.00
C LEU A 218 48.57 1.32 -5.53
N THR A 219 48.27 0.18 -6.16
CA THR A 219 48.41 -0.01 -7.62
C THR A 219 47.10 -0.09 -8.38
N GLN A 220 46.00 -0.46 -7.73
CA GLN A 220 44.73 -0.75 -8.38
C GLN A 220 43.98 0.52 -8.81
N GLU A 221 43.35 0.47 -9.99
CA GLU A 221 42.67 1.62 -10.61
C GLU A 221 41.14 1.48 -10.72
N THR A 222 40.58 0.33 -10.32
CA THR A 222 39.13 0.06 -10.32
C THR A 222 38.67 -0.50 -8.98
N SER A 223 37.42 -0.21 -8.58
CA SER A 223 36.81 -0.81 -7.38
C SER A 223 36.50 -2.30 -7.54
N ASP A 224 36.58 -3.06 -6.46
CA ASP A 224 36.12 -4.45 -6.36
C ASP A 224 35.68 -4.78 -4.92
N GLY A 225 35.63 -6.08 -4.57
CA GLY A 225 35.22 -6.54 -3.24
C GLY A 225 36.18 -6.21 -2.10
N GLU A 226 37.43 -5.79 -2.38
CA GLU A 226 38.44 -5.50 -1.36
C GLU A 226 38.99 -4.07 -1.44
N ILE A 227 38.89 -3.39 -2.60
CA ILE A 227 39.29 -2.00 -2.80
C ILE A 227 38.09 -1.17 -3.26
N VAL A 228 37.92 0.02 -2.69
CA VAL A 228 36.92 1.00 -3.12
C VAL A 228 37.59 2.29 -3.56
N ILE A 229 37.23 2.76 -4.75
CA ILE A 229 37.62 4.05 -5.29
C ILE A 229 36.41 4.98 -5.21
N VAL A 230 36.52 5.99 -4.34
CA VAL A 230 35.53 7.03 -4.12
C VAL A 230 35.70 8.11 -5.19
N PRO A 231 34.73 8.31 -6.09
CA PRO A 231 34.83 9.33 -7.11
C PRO A 231 34.80 10.74 -6.51
N PRO A 232 35.35 11.77 -7.19
CA PRO A 232 35.13 13.17 -6.82
C PRO A 232 33.63 13.50 -6.58
N GLY A 233 33.33 14.36 -5.62
CA GLY A 233 31.96 14.74 -5.26
C GLY A 233 31.17 13.66 -4.51
N HIS A 234 31.85 12.64 -3.96
CA HIS A 234 31.25 11.61 -3.13
C HIS A 234 31.84 11.61 -1.72
N VAL A 235 31.12 11.01 -0.77
CA VAL A 235 31.48 10.84 0.62
C VAL A 235 31.59 9.35 0.96
N THR A 236 32.54 8.96 1.81
CA THR A 236 32.64 7.59 2.31
C THR A 236 31.49 7.26 3.27
N ILE A 237 30.91 6.07 3.11
CA ILE A 237 29.85 5.53 3.98
C ILE A 237 30.26 4.16 4.52
N PHE A 238 29.56 3.70 5.55
CA PHE A 238 29.63 2.31 5.99
C PHE A 238 28.51 1.50 5.31
N SER A 239 28.86 0.40 4.66
CA SER A 239 27.91 -0.50 4.01
C SER A 239 27.92 -1.86 4.70
N ALA A 240 26.79 -2.24 5.30
CA ALA A 240 26.61 -3.57 5.87
C ALA A 240 26.69 -4.67 4.79
N GLN A 241 26.22 -4.38 3.57
CA GLN A 241 26.27 -5.32 2.45
C GLN A 241 27.69 -5.54 1.93
N ALA A 242 28.50 -4.48 1.87
CA ALA A 242 29.91 -4.58 1.48
C ALA A 242 30.84 -4.94 2.66
N ASN A 243 30.27 -5.07 3.86
CA ASN A 243 30.97 -5.36 5.11
C ASN A 243 32.22 -4.46 5.33
N GLY A 244 32.07 -3.16 5.08
CA GLY A 244 33.19 -2.21 5.10
C GLY A 244 32.82 -0.83 4.56
N LEU A 245 33.83 -0.07 4.15
CA LEU A 245 33.64 1.24 3.52
C LEU A 245 33.04 1.11 2.11
N ASP A 246 32.15 2.04 1.78
CA ASP A 246 31.61 2.30 0.45
C ASP A 246 31.52 3.81 0.21
N PHE A 247 30.84 4.25 -0.85
CA PHE A 247 30.60 5.67 -1.09
C PHE A 247 29.16 6.00 -1.48
N ALA A 248 28.77 7.25 -1.23
CA ALA A 248 27.52 7.86 -1.70
C ALA A 248 27.81 9.28 -2.24
N PRO A 249 26.98 9.83 -3.14
CA PRO A 249 27.13 11.22 -3.58
C PRO A 249 27.12 12.20 -2.39
N ASP A 250 27.98 13.22 -2.43
CA ASP A 250 28.05 14.24 -1.39
C ASP A 250 26.85 15.20 -1.53
N SER A 251 25.93 15.09 -0.58
CA SER A 251 24.61 15.74 -0.57
C SER A 251 24.70 17.27 -0.56
N ASP A 252 25.80 17.87 -0.10
CA ASP A 252 25.98 19.33 -0.03
C ASP A 252 26.16 20.01 -1.40
N SER A 253 26.59 19.28 -2.43
CA SER A 253 26.93 19.92 -3.72
C SER A 253 25.73 20.14 -4.66
N THR A 254 24.57 19.56 -4.36
CA THR A 254 23.39 19.58 -5.25
C THR A 254 22.04 19.82 -4.56
N LEU A 255 21.98 19.84 -3.23
CA LEU A 255 20.80 20.23 -2.45
C LEU A 255 20.73 21.75 -2.22
N SER A 256 20.80 22.55 -3.29
CA SER A 256 20.40 23.97 -3.23
C SER A 256 18.89 24.04 -2.99
N GLY A 257 18.49 23.83 -1.74
CA GLY A 257 17.09 23.66 -1.30
C GLY A 257 16.86 22.81 -0.04
N GLY A 258 17.91 22.39 0.69
CA GLY A 258 17.76 21.92 2.07
C GLY A 258 16.93 20.65 2.32
N GLY A 259 16.72 19.79 1.31
CA GLY A 259 15.92 18.58 1.45
C GLY A 259 14.44 18.83 1.79
N GLU A 260 13.97 20.07 1.69
CA GLU A 260 12.57 20.40 1.93
C GLU A 260 11.70 19.90 0.75
N PRO A 261 10.49 19.37 1.03
CA PRO A 261 9.54 19.02 -0.02
C PRO A 261 9.26 20.21 -0.94
N ARG A 262 9.32 19.99 -2.25
CA ARG A 262 9.03 21.02 -3.25
C ARG A 262 7.70 20.72 -3.92
N HIS A 263 6.82 21.71 -3.95
CA HIS A 263 5.58 21.69 -4.73
C HIS A 263 5.71 22.62 -5.94
N LEU A 264 5.58 22.09 -7.15
CA LEU A 264 5.72 22.82 -8.41
C LEU A 264 4.46 22.65 -9.24
N VAL A 265 3.98 23.73 -9.85
CA VAL A 265 2.82 23.69 -10.75
C VAL A 265 3.27 24.08 -12.15
N TYR A 266 2.92 23.27 -13.14
CA TYR A 266 3.28 23.45 -14.55
C TYR A 266 2.03 23.66 -15.41
N ASP A 267 2.19 24.41 -16.50
CA ASP A 267 1.14 24.71 -17.49
C ASP A 267 -0.16 25.23 -16.86
N GLU A 268 -0.04 26.20 -15.94
CA GLU A 268 -1.19 26.92 -15.39
C GLU A 268 -1.91 27.69 -16.51
N GLU A 269 -2.91 27.06 -17.12
CA GLU A 269 -3.86 27.72 -17.99
C GLU A 269 -5.19 27.95 -17.23
N ASN A 270 -5.75 29.15 -17.36
CA ASN A 270 -7.14 29.42 -16.99
C ASN A 270 -8.04 28.68 -17.98
N ASN A 271 -8.36 27.41 -17.68
CA ASN A 271 -9.05 26.56 -18.62
C ASN A 271 -10.50 27.07 -18.86
N HIS A 272 -10.73 27.70 -20.02
CA HIS A 272 -12.04 28.00 -20.60
C HIS A 272 -12.49 26.83 -21.48
N GLY A 273 -12.53 25.61 -20.93
CA GLY A 273 -13.08 24.45 -21.62
C GLY A 273 -14.59 24.59 -21.89
N LEU A 274 -15.10 23.83 -22.86
CA LEU A 274 -16.54 23.72 -23.15
C LEU A 274 -17.30 23.42 -21.85
N SER A 275 -18.22 24.30 -21.48
CA SER A 275 -19.00 24.12 -20.26
C SER A 275 -20.08 23.09 -20.50
N ILE A 276 -19.87 21.88 -20.00
CA ILE A 276 -20.95 20.91 -19.85
C ILE A 276 -22.02 21.56 -18.96
N HIS A 277 -23.23 21.66 -19.48
CA HIS A 277 -24.36 22.29 -18.79
C HIS A 277 -25.18 21.26 -18.03
N TYR A 278 -25.57 20.17 -18.69
CA TYR A 278 -26.40 19.12 -18.10
C TYR A 278 -25.68 17.77 -18.12
N GLY A 279 -25.51 17.19 -16.93
CA GLY A 279 -24.96 15.85 -16.76
C GLY A 279 -25.99 14.88 -16.19
N LEU A 280 -25.99 13.64 -16.67
CA LEU A 280 -26.77 12.53 -16.14
C LEU A 280 -25.88 11.61 -15.30
N GLY A 281 -26.11 11.58 -14.00
CA GLY A 281 -25.52 10.60 -13.10
C GLY A 281 -26.40 9.36 -13.00
N ILE A 282 -25.78 8.18 -13.03
CA ILE A 282 -26.44 6.88 -12.88
C ILE A 282 -25.70 6.07 -11.83
N ASP A 283 -26.38 5.61 -10.79
CA ASP A 283 -25.85 4.62 -9.85
C ASP A 283 -26.58 3.30 -10.02
N ALA A 284 -25.92 2.31 -10.64
CA ALA A 284 -26.42 0.96 -10.80
C ALA A 284 -26.05 0.10 -9.58
N GLY A 285 -26.75 0.34 -8.46
CA GLY A 285 -26.59 -0.36 -7.20
C GLY A 285 -27.19 -1.77 -7.20
N GLY A 286 -26.99 -2.51 -6.10
CA GLY A 286 -27.47 -3.89 -5.97
C GLY A 286 -28.99 -4.04 -5.75
N THR A 287 -29.70 -2.95 -5.42
CA THR A 287 -31.15 -2.99 -5.11
C THR A 287 -31.94 -2.00 -5.94
N TYR A 288 -31.51 -0.75 -5.95
CA TYR A 288 -32.12 0.30 -6.74
C TYR A 288 -31.08 0.85 -7.72
N THR A 289 -31.58 1.29 -8.86
CA THR A 289 -30.84 2.11 -9.80
C THR A 289 -31.33 3.53 -9.65
N ASP A 290 -30.40 4.44 -9.41
CA ASP A 290 -30.67 5.85 -9.14
C ASP A 290 -30.19 6.70 -10.31
N VAL A 291 -30.98 7.70 -10.70
CA VAL A 291 -30.55 8.67 -11.71
C VAL A 291 -30.85 10.09 -11.25
N SER A 292 -29.95 11.00 -11.64
CA SER A 292 -30.07 12.42 -11.37
C SER A 292 -29.53 13.21 -12.56
N VAL A 293 -30.29 14.21 -13.00
CA VAL A 293 -29.82 15.20 -13.99
C VAL A 293 -29.39 16.45 -13.24
N TYR A 294 -28.12 16.79 -13.37
CA TYR A 294 -27.49 17.92 -12.70
C TYR A 294 -27.18 19.05 -13.68
N ASP A 295 -27.58 20.27 -13.31
CA ASP A 295 -27.24 21.51 -14.02
C ASP A 295 -25.98 22.12 -13.40
N PHE A 296 -24.87 22.11 -14.14
CA PHE A 296 -23.59 22.61 -13.68
C PHE A 296 -23.51 24.15 -13.62
N ASN A 297 -24.38 24.88 -14.31
CA ASN A 297 -24.44 26.33 -14.25
C ASN A 297 -25.12 26.78 -12.96
N ASP A 298 -26.34 26.27 -12.74
CA ASP A 298 -27.17 26.61 -11.59
C ASP A 298 -26.77 25.81 -10.33
N LYS A 299 -25.90 24.81 -10.48
CA LYS A 299 -25.42 23.91 -9.43
C LYS A 299 -26.55 23.20 -8.69
N LYS A 300 -27.55 22.71 -9.43
CA LYS A 300 -28.76 22.09 -8.86
C LYS A 300 -29.16 20.81 -9.59
N ILE A 301 -29.89 19.96 -8.89
CA ILE A 301 -30.58 18.83 -9.49
C ILE A 301 -31.83 19.35 -10.20
N VAL A 302 -32.03 18.93 -11.44
CA VAL A 302 -33.17 19.36 -12.29
C VAL A 302 -34.25 18.31 -12.34
N ASP A 303 -33.86 17.04 -12.36
CA ASP A 303 -34.77 15.90 -12.30
C ASP A 303 -34.07 14.68 -11.71
N LYS A 304 -34.81 13.79 -11.05
CA LYS A 304 -34.28 12.59 -10.42
C LYS A 304 -35.32 11.48 -10.38
N ASN A 305 -34.87 10.23 -10.46
CA ASN A 305 -35.75 9.07 -10.35
C ASN A 305 -35.01 7.86 -9.76
N LYS A 306 -35.79 6.90 -9.24
CA LYS A 306 -35.30 5.69 -8.59
C LYS A 306 -36.19 4.50 -8.96
N ALA A 307 -35.60 3.44 -9.49
CA ALA A 307 -36.30 2.19 -9.84
C ALA A 307 -35.55 0.96 -9.33
N LEU A 308 -36.21 -0.21 -9.34
CA LEU A 308 -35.57 -1.46 -8.90
C LEU A 308 -34.48 -1.88 -9.89
N THR A 309 -33.33 -2.29 -9.35
CA THR A 309 -32.26 -2.87 -10.17
C THR A 309 -32.67 -4.24 -10.69
N THR A 310 -32.57 -4.43 -12.00
CA THR A 310 -32.78 -5.72 -12.66
C THR A 310 -31.45 -6.46 -12.79
N LYS A 311 -31.06 -7.26 -11.78
CA LYS A 311 -29.70 -7.85 -11.70
C LYS A 311 -29.30 -8.75 -12.88
N TRP A 312 -30.27 -9.43 -13.50
CA TRP A 312 -30.01 -10.30 -14.65
C TRP A 312 -29.88 -9.52 -15.97
N ASP A 313 -30.36 -8.27 -16.01
CA ASP A 313 -30.30 -7.38 -17.17
C ASP A 313 -30.44 -5.91 -16.72
N PHE A 314 -29.30 -5.24 -16.49
CA PHE A 314 -29.27 -3.86 -16.03
C PHE A 314 -29.96 -2.90 -17.01
N SER A 315 -30.01 -3.24 -18.30
CA SER A 315 -30.67 -2.43 -19.33
C SER A 315 -32.13 -2.19 -19.01
N ILE A 316 -32.82 -3.18 -18.44
CA ILE A 316 -34.24 -3.09 -18.07
C ILE A 316 -34.43 -2.08 -16.94
N GLY A 317 -33.66 -2.22 -15.86
CA GLY A 317 -33.75 -1.31 -14.72
C GLY A 317 -33.34 0.12 -15.07
N ILE A 318 -32.33 0.27 -15.93
CA ILE A 318 -31.88 1.58 -16.42
C ILE A 318 -32.91 2.21 -17.37
N ASP A 319 -33.53 1.43 -18.27
CA ASP A 319 -34.60 1.94 -19.15
C ASP A 319 -35.84 2.35 -18.35
N GLU A 320 -36.19 1.59 -17.30
CA GLU A 320 -37.28 1.89 -16.39
C GLU A 320 -37.01 3.18 -15.60
N VAL A 321 -35.85 3.33 -14.98
CA VAL A 321 -35.54 4.54 -14.20
C VAL A 321 -35.47 5.79 -15.10
N LEU A 322 -34.90 5.69 -16.30
CA LEU A 322 -34.87 6.81 -17.25
C LEU A 322 -36.26 7.16 -17.80
N SER A 323 -37.23 6.23 -17.77
CA SER A 323 -38.60 6.52 -18.21
C SER A 323 -39.36 7.47 -17.30
N GLY A 324 -38.91 7.63 -16.04
CA GLY A 324 -39.49 8.58 -15.10
C GLY A 324 -38.82 9.96 -15.08
N ILE A 325 -37.84 10.20 -15.95
CA ILE A 325 -37.23 11.53 -16.15
C ILE A 325 -37.91 12.22 -17.33
N ASP A 326 -38.11 13.53 -17.23
CA ASP A 326 -38.69 14.35 -18.30
C ASP A 326 -37.86 14.21 -19.60
N PRO A 327 -38.48 13.78 -20.72
CA PRO A 327 -37.80 13.69 -22.01
C PRO A 327 -37.14 14.99 -22.48
N ASP A 328 -37.72 16.16 -22.16
CA ASP A 328 -37.14 17.46 -22.52
C ASP A 328 -35.86 17.74 -21.74
N VAL A 329 -35.75 17.24 -20.51
CA VAL A 329 -34.52 17.30 -19.70
C VAL A 329 -33.49 16.31 -20.22
N LEU A 330 -33.87 15.06 -20.52
CA LEU A 330 -32.97 14.05 -21.08
C LEU A 330 -32.34 14.50 -22.41
N SER A 331 -33.08 15.22 -23.25
CA SER A 331 -32.59 15.72 -24.54
C SER A 331 -31.44 16.73 -24.44
N LYS A 332 -31.25 17.34 -23.27
CA LYS A 332 -30.20 18.34 -23.00
C LYS A 332 -28.93 17.71 -22.42
N VAL A 333 -28.94 16.43 -22.09
CA VAL A 333 -27.81 15.74 -21.45
C VAL A 333 -26.59 15.73 -22.38
N GLU A 334 -25.49 16.30 -21.90
CA GLU A 334 -24.21 16.44 -22.61
C GLU A 334 -23.14 15.48 -22.07
N LEU A 335 -23.36 14.88 -20.89
CA LEU A 335 -22.46 13.92 -20.26
C LEU A 335 -23.24 12.89 -19.46
N VAL A 336 -22.82 11.62 -19.53
CA VAL A 336 -23.31 10.57 -18.64
C VAL A 336 -22.16 10.07 -17.78
N SER A 337 -22.38 9.89 -16.49
CA SER A 337 -21.44 9.23 -15.57
C SER A 337 -22.13 8.11 -14.83
N VAL A 338 -21.47 6.95 -14.74
CA VAL A 338 -22.03 5.75 -14.11
C VAL A 338 -21.14 5.21 -12.99
N SER A 339 -21.74 4.97 -11.83
CA SER A 339 -21.20 4.10 -10.77
C SER A 339 -21.92 2.76 -10.78
N THR A 340 -21.21 1.68 -10.42
CA THR A 340 -21.82 0.34 -10.41
C THR A 340 -21.15 -0.60 -9.42
N THR A 341 -21.94 -1.49 -8.85
CA THR A 341 -21.47 -2.56 -7.95
C THR A 341 -20.98 -3.81 -8.68
N LEU A 342 -21.01 -3.82 -10.02
CA LEU A 342 -20.67 -4.99 -10.86
C LEU A 342 -19.29 -5.58 -10.57
N ALA A 343 -18.26 -4.75 -10.45
CA ALA A 343 -16.90 -5.22 -10.18
C ALA A 343 -16.78 -5.82 -8.77
N THR A 344 -17.32 -5.12 -7.76
CA THR A 344 -17.34 -5.61 -6.38
C THR A 344 -18.06 -6.95 -6.26
N ASN A 345 -19.26 -7.08 -6.85
CA ASN A 345 -20.02 -8.32 -6.81
C ASN A 345 -19.30 -9.45 -7.56
N ALA A 346 -18.72 -9.17 -8.72
CA ALA A 346 -17.96 -10.18 -9.47
C ALA A 346 -16.79 -10.76 -8.65
N ILE A 347 -16.08 -9.93 -7.88
CA ILE A 347 -14.98 -10.39 -7.02
C ILE A 347 -15.52 -11.24 -5.85
N VAL A 348 -16.56 -10.75 -5.16
CA VAL A 348 -17.15 -11.42 -3.98
C VAL A 348 -17.81 -12.75 -4.35
N GLU A 349 -18.53 -12.80 -5.46
CA GLU A 349 -19.27 -13.97 -5.95
C GLU A 349 -18.37 -14.93 -6.75
N GLY A 350 -17.12 -14.54 -7.04
CA GLY A 350 -16.18 -15.33 -7.84
C GLY A 350 -16.58 -15.43 -9.32
N GLU A 351 -17.45 -14.55 -9.81
CA GLU A 351 -17.95 -14.53 -11.17
C GLU A 351 -16.93 -13.92 -12.16
N GLY A 352 -17.00 -14.36 -13.42
CA GLY A 352 -16.24 -13.79 -14.54
C GLY A 352 -15.51 -14.83 -15.36
N GLN A 353 -14.52 -14.40 -16.14
CA GLN A 353 -13.79 -15.28 -17.04
C GLN A 353 -12.71 -16.12 -16.35
N LYS A 354 -12.52 -17.33 -16.89
CA LYS A 354 -11.40 -18.19 -16.51
C LYS A 354 -10.11 -17.55 -17.00
N THR A 355 -9.30 -17.10 -16.04
CA THR A 355 -8.09 -16.29 -16.29
C THR A 355 -6.84 -17.14 -16.11
N GLY A 356 -5.92 -17.11 -17.07
CA GLY A 356 -4.60 -17.71 -16.96
C GLY A 356 -3.60 -16.69 -16.40
N LEU A 357 -2.83 -17.08 -15.39
CA LEU A 357 -1.81 -16.23 -14.79
C LEU A 357 -0.41 -16.65 -15.27
N ILE A 358 0.34 -15.73 -15.89
CA ILE A 358 1.74 -15.92 -16.29
C ILE A 358 2.65 -15.14 -15.34
N LEU A 359 3.64 -15.82 -14.77
CA LEU A 359 4.57 -15.26 -13.78
C LEU A 359 6.02 -15.34 -14.27
N MET A 360 6.79 -14.29 -13.99
CA MET A 360 8.24 -14.21 -14.21
C MET A 360 8.93 -13.98 -12.85
N VAL A 361 9.37 -15.06 -12.20
CA VAL A 361 9.86 -15.05 -10.81
C VAL A 361 11.20 -15.77 -10.66
N SER A 362 12.08 -15.21 -9.81
CA SER A 362 13.39 -15.79 -9.49
C SER A 362 13.25 -17.12 -8.73
N GLY A 363 13.93 -18.18 -9.19
CA GLY A 363 14.00 -19.47 -8.48
C GLY A 363 12.92 -20.49 -8.84
N GLY A 364 12.10 -20.22 -9.87
CA GLY A 364 11.31 -21.23 -10.59
C GLY A 364 9.98 -21.65 -9.95
N HIS A 365 9.75 -21.41 -8.66
CA HIS A 365 8.50 -21.81 -8.00
C HIS A 365 7.97 -20.78 -7.01
N VAL A 366 6.74 -20.32 -7.26
CA VAL A 366 5.89 -19.66 -6.26
C VAL A 366 5.01 -20.73 -5.63
N SER A 367 5.10 -20.90 -4.30
CA SER A 367 4.25 -21.87 -3.59
C SER A 367 2.77 -21.56 -3.82
N ASP A 368 1.93 -22.60 -3.81
CA ASP A 368 0.47 -22.44 -3.88
C ASP A 368 -0.07 -21.67 -2.65
N GLU A 369 0.68 -21.71 -1.54
CA GLU A 369 0.40 -20.90 -0.33
C GLU A 369 0.50 -19.40 -0.62
N LEU A 370 1.41 -18.97 -1.51
CA LEU A 370 1.61 -17.56 -1.81
C LEU A 370 0.65 -17.06 -2.90
N ILE A 371 0.41 -17.86 -3.94
CA ILE A 371 -0.58 -17.55 -4.98
C ILE A 371 -1.36 -18.84 -5.30
N SER A 372 -2.60 -18.91 -4.83
CA SER A 372 -3.48 -20.08 -4.99
C SER A 372 -4.25 -20.13 -6.32
N HIS A 373 -4.16 -19.08 -7.15
CA HIS A 373 -4.91 -18.98 -8.40
C HIS A 373 -4.47 -20.02 -9.43
N THR A 374 -5.45 -20.64 -10.10
CA THR A 374 -5.24 -21.55 -11.23
C THR A 374 -6.27 -21.26 -12.34
N PRO A 375 -5.91 -21.44 -13.62
CA PRO A 375 -4.62 -21.83 -14.17
C PRO A 375 -3.48 -20.82 -13.98
N ARG A 376 -2.26 -21.34 -13.81
CA ARG A 376 -1.05 -20.54 -13.57
C ARG A 376 0.17 -21.22 -14.19
N CYS A 377 1.06 -20.43 -14.79
CA CYS A 377 2.33 -20.89 -15.34
C CYS A 377 3.45 -19.91 -14.97
N ASN A 378 4.59 -20.45 -14.58
CA ASN A 378 5.83 -19.69 -14.43
C ASN A 378 6.63 -19.88 -15.71
N VAL A 379 7.06 -18.77 -16.33
CA VAL A 379 7.92 -18.77 -17.52
C VAL A 379 9.27 -18.15 -17.17
N LYS A 380 10.28 -18.38 -18.01
CA LYS A 380 11.57 -17.69 -17.86
C LYS A 380 11.43 -16.18 -17.96
N GLY A 381 12.33 -15.49 -17.29
CA GLY A 381 12.33 -14.04 -17.15
C GLY A 381 12.58 -13.67 -15.70
N GLN A 382 13.67 -12.94 -15.45
CA GLN A 382 14.02 -12.47 -14.12
C GLN A 382 14.56 -11.05 -14.16
N ILE A 383 13.93 -10.19 -13.37
CA ILE A 383 14.41 -8.84 -13.04
C ILE A 383 14.67 -8.81 -11.53
N ASN A 384 15.84 -8.33 -11.11
CA ASN A 384 16.17 -8.19 -9.69
C ASN A 384 15.52 -6.94 -9.06
N ILE A 385 15.61 -6.80 -7.72
CA ILE A 385 15.00 -5.67 -6.99
C ILE A 385 15.64 -4.31 -7.32
N SER A 386 16.76 -4.29 -8.04
CA SER A 386 17.38 -3.08 -8.57
C SER A 386 16.94 -2.78 -10.01
N GLY A 387 16.01 -3.56 -10.56
CA GLY A 387 15.45 -3.37 -11.89
C GLY A 387 16.35 -3.82 -13.04
N ASN A 388 17.43 -4.55 -12.76
CA ASN A 388 18.31 -5.10 -13.81
C ASN A 388 17.80 -6.47 -14.26
N GLU A 389 17.86 -6.71 -15.57
CA GLU A 389 17.60 -8.04 -16.14
C GLU A 389 18.71 -9.02 -15.72
N VAL A 390 18.28 -10.16 -15.17
CA VAL A 390 19.12 -11.29 -14.77
C VAL A 390 18.99 -12.42 -15.79
N GLU A 391 17.78 -12.67 -16.28
CA GLU A 391 17.47 -13.68 -17.29
C GLU A 391 16.38 -13.12 -18.22
N PRO A 392 16.54 -13.17 -19.56
CA PRO A 392 15.53 -12.70 -20.50
C PRO A 392 14.32 -13.64 -20.54
N VAL A 393 13.19 -13.12 -21.01
CA VAL A 393 11.99 -13.94 -21.28
C VAL A 393 12.19 -14.85 -22.50
N ASP A 394 11.61 -16.04 -22.46
CA ASP A 394 11.65 -17.03 -23.56
C ASP A 394 10.33 -16.98 -24.33
N GLU A 395 10.34 -16.35 -25.52
CA GLU A 395 9.12 -16.11 -26.27
C GLU A 395 8.39 -17.40 -26.69
N ASP A 396 9.14 -18.46 -27.01
CA ASP A 396 8.55 -19.73 -27.46
C ASP A 396 7.93 -20.49 -26.28
N GLU A 397 8.56 -20.43 -25.10
CA GLU A 397 7.96 -20.92 -23.86
C GLU A 397 6.63 -20.21 -23.58
N ILE A 398 6.60 -18.89 -23.69
CA ILE A 398 5.38 -18.08 -23.47
C ILE A 398 4.28 -18.49 -24.47
N ARG A 399 4.59 -18.57 -25.77
CA ARG A 399 3.61 -18.99 -26.80
C ARG A 399 3.05 -20.37 -26.49
N ASN A 400 3.90 -21.33 -26.10
CA ASN A 400 3.47 -22.68 -25.76
C ASN A 400 2.59 -22.72 -24.50
N ALA A 401 2.94 -21.96 -23.46
CA ALA A 401 2.15 -21.85 -22.22
C ALA A 401 0.76 -21.25 -22.51
N VAL A 402 0.71 -20.18 -23.30
CA VAL A 402 -0.54 -19.52 -23.72
C VAL A 402 -1.43 -20.47 -24.50
N ARG A 403 -0.90 -21.18 -25.52
CA ARG A 403 -1.66 -22.19 -26.28
C ARG A 403 -2.19 -23.30 -25.37
N HIS A 404 -1.37 -23.79 -24.46
CA HIS A 404 -1.79 -24.83 -23.51
C HIS A 404 -2.98 -24.37 -22.65
N MET A 405 -2.87 -23.18 -22.05
CA MET A 405 -3.92 -22.58 -21.23
C MET A 405 -5.24 -22.40 -22.00
N LEU A 406 -5.17 -21.98 -23.26
CA LEU A 406 -6.34 -21.87 -24.12
C LEU A 406 -6.97 -23.24 -24.43
N GLU A 407 -6.18 -24.17 -24.96
CA GLU A 407 -6.67 -25.43 -25.52
C GLU A 407 -7.07 -26.46 -24.47
N LYS A 408 -6.32 -26.53 -23.35
CA LYS A 408 -6.47 -27.58 -22.34
C LYS A 408 -7.21 -27.09 -21.11
N GLU A 409 -7.06 -25.83 -20.77
CA GLU A 409 -7.62 -25.28 -19.54
C GLU A 409 -8.80 -24.34 -19.79
N GLY A 410 -9.08 -23.96 -21.04
CA GLY A 410 -10.21 -23.11 -21.40
C GLY A 410 -10.06 -21.68 -20.88
N VAL A 411 -8.82 -21.18 -20.81
CA VAL A 411 -8.55 -19.78 -20.45
C VAL A 411 -9.13 -18.85 -21.51
N THR A 412 -9.67 -17.71 -21.08
CA THR A 412 -10.29 -16.70 -21.97
C THR A 412 -9.80 -15.27 -21.71
N ALA A 413 -8.97 -15.08 -20.68
CA ALA A 413 -8.28 -13.83 -20.37
C ALA A 413 -6.94 -14.15 -19.70
N PHE A 414 -5.96 -13.24 -19.82
CA PHE A 414 -4.63 -13.43 -19.25
C PHE A 414 -4.24 -12.31 -18.29
N ALA A 415 -3.56 -12.70 -17.21
CA ALA A 415 -2.90 -11.80 -16.27
C ALA A 415 -1.39 -12.10 -16.27
N VAL A 416 -0.58 -11.05 -16.16
CA VAL A 416 0.88 -11.13 -16.21
C VAL A 416 1.47 -10.38 -15.01
N SER A 417 2.40 -10.98 -14.28
CA SER A 417 3.10 -10.30 -13.19
C SER A 417 4.54 -10.78 -13.07
N GLY A 418 5.48 -9.85 -13.09
CA GLY A 418 6.90 -10.10 -12.86
C GLY A 418 7.31 -9.69 -11.44
N PHE A 419 8.36 -10.32 -10.90
CA PHE A 419 8.85 -10.06 -9.53
C PHE A 419 9.10 -8.56 -9.25
N ALA A 420 9.87 -7.90 -10.13
CA ALA A 420 10.21 -6.47 -10.02
C ALA A 420 9.54 -5.61 -11.11
N GLY A 421 8.37 -6.03 -11.60
CA GLY A 421 7.65 -5.35 -12.70
C GLY A 421 7.30 -3.88 -12.43
N ALA A 422 7.04 -3.51 -11.17
CA ALA A 422 6.81 -2.12 -10.77
C ALA A 422 8.08 -1.24 -10.86
N ILE A 423 9.27 -1.84 -10.86
CA ILE A 423 10.54 -1.14 -11.02
C ILE A 423 10.90 -1.07 -12.51
N ASN A 424 10.87 -2.22 -13.19
CA ASN A 424 11.09 -2.32 -14.63
C ASN A 424 10.00 -3.22 -15.26
N PRO A 425 9.08 -2.66 -16.06
CA PRO A 425 7.95 -3.39 -16.65
C PRO A 425 8.27 -4.16 -17.94
N ASP A 426 9.53 -4.13 -18.43
CA ASP A 426 9.89 -4.65 -19.76
C ASP A 426 9.42 -6.10 -20.01
N HIS A 427 9.61 -7.00 -19.04
CA HIS A 427 9.17 -8.41 -19.17
C HIS A 427 7.65 -8.53 -19.20
N GLU A 428 6.93 -7.78 -18.37
CA GLU A 428 5.46 -7.82 -18.36
C GLU A 428 4.89 -7.35 -19.71
N LEU A 429 5.45 -6.27 -20.27
CA LEU A 429 5.05 -5.72 -21.56
C LEU A 429 5.40 -6.66 -22.72
N ALA A 430 6.56 -7.33 -22.67
CA ALA A 430 6.94 -8.33 -23.67
C ALA A 430 5.97 -9.52 -23.70
N VAL A 431 5.62 -10.07 -22.54
CA VAL A 431 4.65 -11.17 -22.42
C VAL A 431 3.27 -10.73 -22.90
N LYS A 432 2.80 -9.53 -22.52
CA LYS A 432 1.52 -8.97 -22.99
C LYS A 432 1.46 -8.87 -24.51
N ARG A 433 2.53 -8.38 -25.15
CA ARG A 433 2.63 -8.32 -26.61
C ARG A 433 2.50 -9.72 -27.23
N ILE A 434 3.23 -10.71 -26.71
CA ILE A 434 3.19 -12.09 -27.23
C ILE A 434 1.80 -12.71 -27.09
N ILE A 435 1.13 -12.52 -25.95
CA ILE A 435 -0.24 -13.00 -25.75
C ILE A 435 -1.18 -12.39 -26.79
N ASN A 436 -1.06 -11.08 -27.04
CA ASN A 436 -1.90 -10.38 -28.01
C ASN A 436 -1.65 -10.89 -29.44
N GLU A 437 -0.38 -11.03 -29.84
CA GLU A 437 0.01 -11.57 -31.15
C GLU A 437 -0.48 -13.00 -31.37
N GLU A 438 -0.45 -13.84 -30.33
CA GLU A 438 -0.79 -15.26 -30.43
C GLU A 438 -2.31 -15.52 -30.39
N THR A 439 -3.06 -14.70 -29.66
CA THR A 439 -4.46 -15.01 -29.30
C THR A 439 -5.47 -13.94 -29.72
N GLY A 440 -5.03 -12.71 -29.98
CA GLY A 440 -5.88 -11.54 -30.12
C GLY A 440 -6.55 -11.08 -28.80
N LEU A 441 -6.31 -11.78 -27.69
CA LEU A 441 -6.82 -11.38 -26.37
C LEU A 441 -5.92 -10.31 -25.76
N VAL A 442 -6.53 -9.46 -24.94
CA VAL A 442 -5.80 -8.46 -24.16
C VAL A 442 -5.35 -9.09 -22.84
N ALA A 443 -4.06 -8.98 -22.51
CA ALA A 443 -3.53 -9.37 -21.21
C ALA A 443 -3.43 -8.16 -20.27
N CYS A 444 -3.68 -8.38 -18.98
CA CYS A 444 -3.54 -7.37 -17.93
C CYS A 444 -2.20 -7.53 -17.22
N CYS A 445 -1.37 -6.49 -17.20
CA CYS A 445 -0.10 -6.52 -16.48
C CYS A 445 -0.26 -5.94 -15.07
N GLY A 446 0.47 -6.51 -14.10
CA GLY A 446 0.48 -6.06 -12.72
C GLY A 446 0.96 -4.61 -12.57
N HIS A 447 2.01 -4.21 -13.31
CA HIS A 447 2.53 -2.83 -13.27
C HIS A 447 1.56 -1.78 -13.82
N GLU A 448 0.62 -2.16 -14.69
CA GLU A 448 -0.35 -1.21 -15.26
C GLU A 448 -1.41 -0.78 -14.23
N LEU A 449 -1.62 -1.61 -13.22
CA LEU A 449 -2.63 -1.45 -12.16
C LEU A 449 -2.02 -0.99 -10.83
N SER A 450 -0.70 -1.16 -10.63
CA SER A 450 -0.06 -0.86 -9.36
C SER A 450 1.44 -0.65 -9.45
N ASP A 451 1.90 0.45 -8.83
CA ASP A 451 3.32 0.80 -8.66
C ASP A 451 3.95 0.18 -7.38
N LEU A 452 3.19 -0.62 -6.61
CA LEU A 452 3.66 -1.20 -5.35
C LEU A 452 4.48 -2.48 -5.58
N LEU A 453 5.53 -2.70 -4.79
CA LEU A 453 6.52 -3.79 -5.00
C LEU A 453 6.00 -5.21 -4.79
N ASN A 454 4.90 -5.40 -4.05
CA ASN A 454 4.39 -6.72 -3.72
C ASN A 454 3.81 -7.45 -4.95
N PHE A 455 4.64 -8.24 -5.64
CA PHE A 455 4.28 -8.91 -6.90
C PHE A 455 3.14 -9.92 -6.76
N VAL A 456 2.94 -10.48 -5.56
CA VAL A 456 1.88 -11.43 -5.25
C VAL A 456 0.52 -10.74 -5.33
N VAL A 457 0.38 -9.61 -4.64
CA VAL A 457 -0.84 -8.81 -4.66
C VAL A 457 -1.04 -8.15 -6.03
N ARG A 458 0.02 -7.74 -6.73
CA ARG A 458 -0.07 -7.30 -8.14
C ARG A 458 -0.61 -8.39 -9.05
N ALA A 459 -0.13 -9.63 -8.92
CA ALA A 459 -0.59 -10.77 -9.70
C ALA A 459 -2.07 -11.05 -9.44
N GLN A 460 -2.49 -11.05 -8.16
CA GLN A 460 -3.89 -11.21 -7.78
C GLN A 460 -4.76 -10.08 -8.36
N THR A 461 -4.31 -8.82 -8.26
CA THR A 461 -5.03 -7.66 -8.81
C THR A 461 -5.19 -7.78 -10.33
N ALA A 462 -4.13 -8.18 -11.06
CA ALA A 462 -4.18 -8.40 -12.50
C ALA A 462 -5.15 -9.53 -12.89
N VAL A 463 -5.21 -10.62 -12.10
CA VAL A 463 -6.18 -11.71 -12.30
C VAL A 463 -7.62 -11.22 -12.12
N LEU A 464 -7.88 -10.47 -11.04
CA LEU A 464 -9.22 -9.93 -10.78
C LEU A 464 -9.64 -8.97 -11.90
N ASN A 465 -8.74 -8.10 -12.36
CA ASN A 465 -9.01 -7.20 -13.48
C ASN A 465 -9.40 -7.97 -14.75
N ALA A 466 -8.54 -8.90 -15.18
CA ALA A 466 -8.77 -9.71 -16.37
C ALA A 466 -10.09 -10.49 -16.33
N ARG A 467 -10.47 -10.98 -15.14
CA ARG A 467 -11.72 -11.72 -14.92
C ARG A 467 -12.98 -10.87 -15.17
N ILE A 468 -12.95 -9.57 -14.87
CA ILE A 468 -14.12 -8.68 -14.86
C ILE A 468 -14.39 -8.05 -16.24
N ILE A 469 -13.36 -7.85 -17.07
CA ILE A 469 -13.40 -7.14 -18.37
C ILE A 469 -14.65 -7.43 -19.22
N PRO A 470 -15.01 -8.68 -19.52
CA PRO A 470 -16.11 -8.97 -20.45
C PRO A 470 -17.48 -8.59 -19.90
N ARG A 471 -17.67 -8.74 -18.59
CA ARG A 471 -18.93 -8.36 -17.92
C ARG A 471 -19.09 -6.84 -17.99
N MET A 472 -18.00 -6.10 -17.78
CA MET A 472 -18.00 -4.65 -17.88
C MET A 472 -18.22 -4.16 -19.33
N ILE A 473 -17.59 -4.81 -20.32
CA ILE A 473 -17.82 -4.51 -21.75
C ILE A 473 -19.29 -4.72 -22.12
N LYS A 474 -19.89 -5.85 -21.69
CA LYS A 474 -21.30 -6.15 -21.92
C LYS A 474 -22.19 -5.07 -21.32
N PHE A 475 -21.95 -4.69 -20.05
CA PHE A 475 -22.69 -3.64 -19.36
C PHE A 475 -22.64 -2.29 -20.10
N PHE A 476 -21.45 -1.82 -20.49
CA PHE A 476 -21.35 -0.53 -21.20
C PHE A 476 -22.01 -0.54 -22.57
N ARG A 477 -22.00 -1.67 -23.28
CA ARG A 477 -22.72 -1.80 -24.55
C ARG A 477 -24.23 -1.70 -24.32
N GLU A 478 -24.75 -2.48 -23.37
CA GLU A 478 -26.16 -2.49 -22.99
C GLU A 478 -26.65 -1.11 -22.54
N LEU A 479 -25.87 -0.43 -21.69
CA LEU A 479 -26.14 0.94 -21.28
C LEU A 479 -26.14 1.90 -22.47
N GLY A 480 -25.16 1.80 -23.36
CA GLY A 480 -25.10 2.61 -24.58
C GLY A 480 -26.32 2.43 -25.48
N ASP A 481 -26.83 1.20 -25.61
CA ASP A 481 -28.05 0.91 -26.39
C ASP A 481 -29.29 1.54 -25.75
N VAL A 482 -29.41 1.51 -24.42
CA VAL A 482 -30.51 2.15 -23.68
C VAL A 482 -30.45 3.68 -23.82
N LEU A 483 -29.28 4.29 -23.65
CA LEU A 483 -29.10 5.74 -23.82
C LEU A 483 -29.48 6.17 -25.24
N LYS A 484 -29.02 5.44 -26.26
CA LYS A 484 -29.34 5.71 -27.66
C LYS A 484 -30.84 5.58 -27.95
N LYS A 485 -31.52 4.58 -27.38
CA LYS A 485 -32.98 4.41 -27.49
C LYS A 485 -33.74 5.61 -26.91
N ARG A 486 -33.18 6.27 -25.89
CA ARG A 486 -33.73 7.47 -25.23
C ARG A 486 -33.30 8.79 -25.87
N GLY A 487 -32.55 8.76 -26.98
CA GLY A 487 -32.07 9.96 -27.69
C GLY A 487 -30.87 10.63 -27.03
N ILE A 488 -30.20 9.96 -26.09
CA ILE A 488 -29.01 10.48 -25.41
C ILE A 488 -27.77 10.02 -26.19
N HIS A 489 -27.05 10.98 -26.76
CA HIS A 489 -25.83 10.76 -27.54
C HIS A 489 -24.56 11.19 -26.79
N ALA A 490 -24.71 11.54 -25.51
CA ALA A 490 -23.63 12.02 -24.68
C ALA A 490 -22.57 10.93 -24.42
N PRO A 491 -21.30 11.34 -24.25
CA PRO A 491 -20.24 10.47 -23.79
C PRO A 491 -20.48 9.88 -22.41
N MET A 492 -19.81 8.76 -22.14
CA MET A 492 -19.92 8.01 -20.88
C MET A 492 -18.60 8.01 -20.11
N MET A 493 -18.71 8.45 -18.86
CA MET A 493 -17.70 8.38 -17.81
C MET A 493 -18.08 7.30 -16.80
N VAL A 494 -17.07 6.82 -16.08
CA VAL A 494 -17.22 5.76 -15.08
C VAL A 494 -16.52 6.21 -13.80
N VAL A 495 -17.19 6.01 -12.68
CA VAL A 495 -16.64 6.32 -11.35
C VAL A 495 -15.67 5.21 -10.93
N LYS A 496 -14.49 5.61 -10.46
CA LYS A 496 -13.50 4.72 -9.82
C LYS A 496 -13.78 4.57 -8.33
N GLY A 497 -13.18 3.56 -7.71
CA GLY A 497 -13.25 3.30 -6.27
C GLY A 497 -12.67 4.41 -5.40
N ASP A 498 -11.80 5.26 -5.96
CA ASP A 498 -11.26 6.45 -5.29
C ASP A 498 -12.17 7.70 -5.42
N GLY A 499 -13.35 7.55 -6.03
CA GLY A 499 -14.32 8.62 -6.24
C GLY A 499 -14.03 9.53 -7.44
N THR A 500 -12.95 9.29 -8.19
CA THR A 500 -12.59 10.06 -9.38
C THR A 500 -13.12 9.39 -10.66
N LEU A 501 -13.10 10.09 -11.79
CA LEU A 501 -13.66 9.62 -13.04
C LEU A 501 -12.60 9.05 -13.99
N MET A 502 -13.02 8.11 -14.83
CA MET A 502 -12.30 7.65 -16.01
C MET A 502 -13.25 7.45 -17.19
N SER A 503 -12.73 7.46 -18.41
CA SER A 503 -13.54 7.21 -19.61
C SER A 503 -14.04 5.75 -19.65
N ALA A 504 -15.19 5.51 -20.31
CA ALA A 504 -15.66 4.15 -20.54
C ALA A 504 -14.68 3.28 -21.35
N ALA A 505 -13.77 3.89 -22.12
CA ALA A 505 -12.68 3.17 -22.80
C ALA A 505 -11.66 2.65 -21.79
N MET A 506 -11.18 3.49 -20.87
CA MET A 506 -10.24 3.12 -19.81
C MET A 506 -10.86 2.07 -18.87
N ALA A 507 -12.13 2.23 -18.52
CA ALA A 507 -12.87 1.30 -17.67
C ALA A 507 -12.99 -0.13 -18.26
N LYS A 508 -12.93 -0.28 -19.59
CA LYS A 508 -12.92 -1.61 -20.25
C LYS A 508 -11.58 -2.32 -20.12
N GLU A 509 -10.49 -1.56 -19.97
CA GLU A 509 -9.15 -2.12 -19.76
C GLU A 509 -8.87 -2.35 -18.27
N ARG A 510 -9.43 -1.50 -17.40
CA ARG A 510 -9.15 -1.48 -15.95
C ARG A 510 -10.42 -1.53 -15.08
N PRO A 511 -11.35 -2.46 -15.30
CA PRO A 511 -12.59 -2.54 -14.52
C PRO A 511 -12.36 -2.78 -13.02
N VAL A 512 -11.21 -3.31 -12.62
CA VAL A 512 -10.89 -3.48 -11.19
C VAL A 512 -10.81 -2.13 -10.45
N GLU A 513 -10.51 -1.03 -11.15
CA GLU A 513 -10.50 0.31 -10.56
C GLU A 513 -11.91 0.82 -10.22
N THR A 514 -13.00 0.14 -10.65
CA THR A 514 -14.39 0.51 -10.31
C THR A 514 -14.93 -0.20 -9.06
N ILE A 515 -14.11 -0.98 -8.35
CA ILE A 515 -14.52 -1.57 -7.07
C ILE A 515 -14.90 -0.47 -6.09
N LEU A 516 -15.99 -0.65 -5.35
CA LEU A 516 -16.47 0.36 -4.38
C LEU A 516 -16.81 1.73 -4.99
N SER A 517 -17.03 1.80 -6.32
CA SER A 517 -17.36 3.06 -7.01
C SER A 517 -18.69 3.68 -6.58
N GLY A 518 -19.70 2.87 -6.25
CA GLY A 518 -20.98 3.34 -5.72
C GLY A 518 -20.81 4.09 -4.40
N PRO A 519 -20.26 3.45 -3.34
CA PRO A 519 -19.93 4.12 -2.09
C PRO A 519 -19.04 5.36 -2.26
N ALA A 520 -18.05 5.32 -3.16
CA ALA A 520 -17.20 6.48 -3.43
C ALA A 520 -18.01 7.64 -4.06
N ALA A 521 -18.97 7.33 -4.93
CA ALA A 521 -19.92 8.31 -5.46
C ALA A 521 -20.83 8.85 -4.35
N SER A 522 -21.27 8.04 -3.38
CA SER A 522 -22.01 8.51 -2.20
C SER A 522 -21.23 9.57 -1.44
N VAL A 523 -19.94 9.34 -1.19
CA VAL A 523 -19.05 10.28 -0.48
C VAL A 523 -18.87 11.57 -1.28
N ALA A 524 -18.63 11.48 -2.58
CA ALA A 524 -18.54 12.65 -3.47
C ALA A 524 -19.84 13.47 -3.48
N GLY A 525 -21.00 12.79 -3.50
CA GLY A 525 -22.32 13.40 -3.43
C GLY A 525 -22.57 14.09 -2.08
N ALA A 526 -22.21 13.45 -0.96
CA ALA A 526 -22.27 14.03 0.38
C ALA A 526 -21.49 15.34 0.44
N ARG A 527 -20.26 15.33 -0.06
CA ARG A 527 -19.40 16.51 -0.13
C ARG A 527 -20.08 17.63 -0.92
N LEU A 528 -20.60 17.34 -2.10
CA LEU A 528 -21.25 18.34 -2.96
C LEU A 528 -22.49 18.94 -2.29
N LEU A 529 -23.37 18.09 -1.74
CA LEU A 529 -24.67 18.52 -1.19
C LEU A 529 -24.52 19.30 0.12
N THR A 530 -23.43 19.10 0.86
CA THR A 530 -23.22 19.74 2.17
C THR A 530 -22.13 20.81 2.16
N GLY A 531 -21.18 20.75 1.21
CA GLY A 531 -20.00 21.62 1.17
C GLY A 531 -18.96 21.33 2.27
N LEU A 532 -19.08 20.21 3.00
CA LEU A 532 -18.16 19.86 4.07
C LEU A 532 -16.91 19.15 3.54
N GLU A 533 -15.76 19.57 4.05
CA GLU A 533 -14.45 19.00 3.68
C GLU A 533 -13.91 17.97 4.68
N GLU A 534 -14.50 17.91 5.88
CA GLU A 534 -14.16 16.98 6.96
C GLU A 534 -15.46 16.43 7.57
N ALA A 535 -15.79 15.17 7.27
CA ALA A 535 -17.00 14.52 7.76
C ALA A 535 -16.96 13.00 7.61
N MET A 536 -17.69 12.30 8.48
CA MET A 536 -18.04 10.90 8.27
C MET A 536 -19.30 10.81 7.43
N VAL A 537 -19.27 10.07 6.33
CA VAL A 537 -20.43 9.77 5.48
C VAL A 537 -21.00 8.41 5.87
N VAL A 538 -22.32 8.36 6.02
CA VAL A 538 -23.10 7.17 6.33
C VAL A 538 -24.14 6.99 5.24
N ASP A 539 -23.87 6.08 4.29
CA ASP A 539 -24.82 5.68 3.26
C ASP A 539 -25.61 4.46 3.76
N MET A 540 -26.83 4.69 4.21
CA MET A 540 -27.72 3.64 4.69
C MET A 540 -28.74 3.29 3.61
N GLY A 541 -28.61 2.10 3.04
CA GLY A 541 -29.57 1.54 2.11
C GLY A 541 -30.61 0.65 2.78
N GLY A 542 -31.35 -0.10 1.96
CA GLY A 542 -32.24 -1.15 2.46
C GLY A 542 -31.49 -2.35 3.05
N THR A 543 -30.23 -2.58 2.68
CA THR A 543 -29.51 -3.83 3.03
C THR A 543 -28.32 -3.59 3.93
N THR A 544 -27.54 -2.58 3.58
CA THR A 544 -26.26 -2.28 4.19
C THR A 544 -26.24 -0.84 4.67
N THR A 545 -25.35 -0.59 5.63
CA THR A 545 -24.86 0.74 5.93
C THR A 545 -23.39 0.75 5.59
N ASP A 546 -23.02 1.65 4.71
CA ASP A 546 -21.65 1.90 4.28
C ASP A 546 -21.18 3.18 4.96
N THR A 547 -20.02 3.11 5.62
CA THR A 547 -19.42 4.24 6.34
C THR A 547 -18.04 4.54 5.80
N ALA A 548 -17.78 5.82 5.53
CA ALA A 548 -16.54 6.32 4.96
C ALA A 548 -16.25 7.74 5.44
N ASP A 549 -15.02 8.22 5.27
CA ASP A 549 -14.62 9.55 5.70
C ASP A 549 -14.27 10.45 4.51
N ILE A 550 -14.57 11.74 4.65
CA ILE A 550 -14.07 12.83 3.82
C ILE A 550 -12.93 13.48 4.62
N CYS A 551 -11.74 13.53 4.04
CA CYS A 551 -10.54 14.16 4.60
C CYS A 551 -9.99 15.16 3.58
N GLU A 552 -9.73 16.40 3.98
CA GLU A 552 -9.23 17.49 3.12
C GLU A 552 -10.06 17.69 1.84
N GLY A 553 -11.38 17.50 1.96
CA GLY A 553 -12.31 17.58 0.85
C GLY A 553 -12.17 16.44 -0.17
N LEU A 554 -11.38 15.42 0.09
CA LEU A 554 -11.24 14.24 -0.76
C LEU A 554 -11.84 13.02 -0.08
N VAL A 555 -12.10 12.01 -0.90
CA VAL A 555 -12.48 10.68 -0.46
C VAL A 555 -11.26 10.04 0.23
N ASP A 556 -11.41 9.54 1.46
CA ASP A 556 -10.34 8.80 2.12
C ASP A 556 -10.12 7.43 1.45
N VAL A 557 -8.88 7.10 1.12
CA VAL A 557 -8.54 5.92 0.29
C VAL A 557 -7.47 5.05 0.95
N CYS A 558 -7.61 3.74 0.81
CA CYS A 558 -6.58 2.80 1.24
C CYS A 558 -5.37 2.85 0.28
N GLU A 559 -4.32 3.59 0.63
CA GLU A 559 -3.10 3.74 -0.19
C GLU A 559 -2.34 2.41 -0.40
N SER A 560 -2.44 1.45 0.53
CA SER A 560 -1.91 0.09 0.39
C SER A 560 -2.77 -0.83 -0.49
N GLY A 561 -3.95 -0.37 -0.87
CA GLY A 561 -4.95 -1.09 -1.63
C GLY A 561 -6.08 -1.70 -0.78
N ALA A 562 -7.24 -1.89 -1.41
CA ALA A 562 -8.46 -2.33 -0.74
C ALA A 562 -8.56 -3.86 -0.60
N ASN A 563 -9.23 -4.31 0.46
CA ASN A 563 -9.64 -5.70 0.65
C ASN A 563 -11.10 -5.88 0.24
N VAL A 564 -11.36 -6.71 -0.79
CA VAL A 564 -12.71 -6.97 -1.30
C VAL A 564 -12.93 -8.46 -1.45
N GLY A 565 -13.97 -9.00 -0.81
CA GLY A 565 -14.31 -10.43 -0.90
C GLY A 565 -13.23 -11.37 -0.36
N GLY A 566 -12.41 -10.90 0.58
CA GLY A 566 -11.26 -11.65 1.11
C GLY A 566 -9.99 -11.57 0.25
N PHE A 567 -10.03 -10.86 -0.88
CA PHE A 567 -8.87 -10.59 -1.71
C PHE A 567 -8.24 -9.26 -1.33
N VAL A 568 -6.96 -9.31 -0.93
CA VAL A 568 -6.14 -8.10 -0.83
C VAL A 568 -5.74 -7.68 -2.23
N THR A 569 -6.03 -6.43 -2.60
CA THR A 569 -5.69 -5.85 -3.91
C THR A 569 -4.75 -4.66 -3.71
N HIS A 570 -4.13 -4.19 -4.79
CA HIS A 570 -3.42 -2.90 -4.80
C HIS A 570 -4.26 -1.75 -5.38
N VAL A 571 -5.55 -1.99 -5.64
CA VAL A 571 -6.43 -0.94 -6.14
C VAL A 571 -6.68 0.05 -5.01
N LYS A 572 -6.31 1.31 -5.25
CA LYS A 572 -6.66 2.40 -4.36
C LYS A 572 -8.17 2.64 -4.48
N ALA A 573 -8.88 2.36 -3.42
CA ALA A 573 -10.31 2.57 -3.33
C ALA A 573 -10.66 3.10 -1.94
N LEU A 574 -11.89 3.56 -1.82
CA LEU A 574 -12.49 4.09 -0.61
C LEU A 574 -12.17 3.24 0.62
N ASP A 575 -11.65 3.87 1.67
CA ASP A 575 -11.59 3.24 3.00
C ASP A 575 -12.97 3.27 3.64
N MET A 576 -13.67 2.14 3.56
CA MET A 576 -15.03 2.02 4.06
C MET A 576 -15.25 0.78 4.93
N ARG A 577 -16.23 0.89 5.82
CA ARG A 577 -16.79 -0.24 6.56
C ARG A 577 -18.24 -0.44 6.17
N THR A 578 -18.56 -1.66 5.74
CA THR A 578 -19.92 -2.11 5.44
C THR A 578 -20.44 -2.98 6.57
N VAL A 579 -21.67 -2.71 7.01
CA VAL A 579 -22.42 -3.59 7.91
C VAL A 579 -23.75 -4.00 7.26
N GLY A 580 -24.19 -5.25 7.49
CA GLY A 580 -25.48 -5.78 7.03
C GLY A 580 -26.70 -5.23 7.80
N LEU A 581 -26.74 -3.91 7.98
CA LEU A 581 -27.75 -3.19 8.73
C LEU A 581 -28.38 -2.13 7.81
N GLY A 582 -29.67 -2.25 7.50
CA GLY A 582 -30.39 -1.33 6.63
C GLY A 582 -31.90 -1.37 6.87
N GLY A 583 -32.66 -0.58 6.12
CA GLY A 583 -34.12 -0.50 6.27
C GLY A 583 -34.86 -1.84 6.09
N ASP A 584 -34.31 -2.74 5.28
CA ASP A 584 -34.88 -4.03 4.88
C ASP A 584 -34.11 -5.23 5.49
N SER A 585 -33.36 -5.00 6.57
CA SER A 585 -32.72 -6.06 7.35
C SER A 585 -33.78 -6.97 7.98
N LEU A 586 -33.63 -8.29 7.83
CA LEU A 586 -34.56 -9.27 8.37
C LEU A 586 -34.58 -9.21 9.90
N ILE A 587 -35.76 -8.98 10.47
CA ILE A 587 -36.04 -9.12 11.89
C ILE A 587 -36.52 -10.54 12.14
N ARG A 588 -35.80 -11.26 12.99
CA ARG A 588 -36.10 -12.66 13.35
C ARG A 588 -36.06 -12.86 14.84
N TRP A 589 -36.97 -13.68 15.34
CA TRP A 589 -36.98 -14.19 16.70
C TRP A 589 -36.14 -15.47 16.78
N ASN A 590 -35.08 -15.48 17.59
CA ASN A 590 -34.19 -16.63 17.78
C ASN A 590 -33.81 -16.74 19.26
N GLN A 591 -33.77 -17.95 19.84
CA GLN A 591 -33.30 -18.19 21.22
C GLN A 591 -33.84 -17.22 22.30
N ASN A 592 -35.09 -16.77 22.18
CA ASN A 592 -35.75 -15.77 23.04
C ASN A 592 -35.27 -14.31 22.91
N GLU A 593 -34.60 -13.98 21.82
CA GLU A 593 -34.17 -12.62 21.47
C GLU A 593 -34.52 -12.27 20.02
N PHE A 594 -34.53 -10.98 19.71
CA PHE A 594 -34.63 -10.52 18.33
C PHE A 594 -33.24 -10.26 17.77
N VAL A 595 -33.04 -10.69 16.52
CA VAL A 595 -31.83 -10.38 15.76
C VAL A 595 -32.28 -9.62 14.51
N ILE A 596 -31.60 -8.50 14.24
CA ILE A 596 -31.80 -7.68 13.04
C ILE A 596 -30.63 -7.94 12.11
N GLY A 597 -30.90 -8.37 10.87
CA GLY A 597 -29.86 -8.70 9.90
C GLY A 597 -29.07 -9.99 10.24
N PRO A 598 -27.89 -10.22 9.60
CA PRO A 598 -27.33 -9.43 8.49
C PRO A 598 -28.02 -9.73 7.15
N ARG A 599 -28.94 -10.71 7.12
CA ARG A 599 -29.65 -11.09 5.89
C ARG A 599 -30.68 -10.02 5.52
N ARG A 600 -30.69 -9.63 4.25
CA ARG A 600 -31.73 -8.82 3.61
C ARG A 600 -32.94 -9.67 3.22
N VAL A 601 -34.13 -9.10 3.34
CA VAL A 601 -35.36 -9.61 2.73
C VAL A 601 -36.17 -8.45 2.15
N GLY A 602 -37.12 -8.71 1.25
CA GLY A 602 -38.12 -7.73 0.86
C GLY A 602 -39.05 -7.42 2.03
N PRO A 603 -39.42 -6.15 2.27
CA PRO A 603 -40.45 -5.81 3.24
C PRO A 603 -41.78 -6.48 2.90
N ILE A 604 -42.56 -6.88 3.92
CA ILE A 604 -43.88 -7.50 3.70
C ILE A 604 -44.83 -6.52 3.01
N VAL A 605 -44.77 -5.22 3.35
CA VAL A 605 -45.57 -4.17 2.69
C VAL A 605 -45.26 -4.06 1.18
N TRP A 606 -43.99 -4.18 0.80
CA TRP A 606 -43.57 -4.17 -0.61
C TRP A 606 -44.05 -5.44 -1.33
N ALA A 607 -43.87 -6.61 -0.69
CA ALA A 607 -44.34 -7.88 -1.25
C ALA A 607 -45.85 -7.85 -1.50
N HIS A 608 -46.62 -7.19 -0.63
CA HIS A 608 -48.06 -7.03 -0.80
C HIS A 608 -48.40 -6.10 -1.97
N ALA A 609 -47.69 -4.99 -2.12
CA ALA A 609 -47.87 -4.08 -3.25
C ALA A 609 -47.57 -4.78 -4.60
N ALA A 610 -46.51 -5.60 -4.65
CA ALA A 610 -46.15 -6.38 -5.83
C ALA A 610 -47.10 -7.56 -6.09
N HIS A 611 -47.61 -8.22 -5.03
CA HIS A 611 -48.49 -9.39 -5.12
C HIS A 611 -49.73 -9.25 -4.24
N PRO A 612 -50.67 -8.36 -4.61
CA PRO A 612 -51.77 -7.94 -3.74
C PRO A 612 -52.70 -9.08 -3.33
N GLN A 613 -52.88 -10.09 -4.17
CA GLN A 613 -53.80 -11.21 -3.89
C GLN A 613 -53.15 -12.38 -3.13
N GLY A 614 -51.83 -12.44 -3.04
CA GLY A 614 -51.14 -13.66 -2.63
C GLY A 614 -50.40 -13.59 -1.29
N VAL A 615 -50.06 -12.39 -0.80
CA VAL A 615 -49.38 -12.22 0.49
C VAL A 615 -50.29 -12.53 1.68
N LYS A 616 -51.54 -12.04 1.68
CA LYS A 616 -52.47 -12.26 2.80
C LYS A 616 -52.74 -13.75 3.07
N PRO A 617 -53.01 -14.61 2.06
CA PRO A 617 -53.14 -16.05 2.28
C PRO A 617 -51.89 -16.70 2.90
N ALA A 618 -50.69 -16.29 2.46
CA ALA A 618 -49.44 -16.84 2.98
C ALA A 618 -49.20 -16.41 4.45
N LEU A 619 -49.55 -15.17 4.80
CA LEU A 619 -49.53 -14.69 6.19
C LEU A 619 -50.54 -15.46 7.06
N GLN A 620 -51.77 -15.69 6.58
CA GLN A 620 -52.76 -16.50 7.31
C GLN A 620 -52.30 -17.94 7.53
N TYR A 621 -51.64 -18.56 6.55
CA TYR A 621 -50.99 -19.86 6.73
C TYR A 621 -49.94 -19.81 7.85
N MET A 622 -49.11 -18.78 7.85
CA MET A 622 -48.07 -18.57 8.87
C MET A 622 -48.66 -18.41 10.29
N GLU A 623 -49.74 -17.64 10.45
CA GLU A 623 -50.41 -17.47 11.75
C GLU A 623 -51.02 -18.77 12.26
N SER A 624 -51.70 -19.52 11.38
CA SER A 624 -52.31 -20.81 11.74
C SER A 624 -51.28 -21.89 12.08
N HIS A 625 -50.05 -21.77 11.55
CA HIS A 625 -48.95 -22.72 11.78
C HIS A 625 -47.81 -22.11 12.62
N ARG A 626 -48.12 -21.11 13.47
CA ARG A 626 -47.11 -20.38 14.27
C ARG A 626 -46.20 -21.29 15.11
N LEU A 627 -46.68 -22.42 15.62
CA LEU A 627 -45.84 -23.33 16.43
C LEU A 627 -44.76 -24.08 15.62
N SER A 628 -44.87 -24.14 14.30
CA SER A 628 -43.88 -24.77 13.39
C SER A 628 -43.06 -23.76 12.59
N MET A 629 -43.15 -22.47 12.93
CA MET A 629 -42.54 -21.38 12.17
C MET A 629 -41.02 -21.36 12.37
N LEU A 630 -40.28 -21.97 11.44
CA LEU A 630 -38.82 -21.99 11.44
C LEU A 630 -38.25 -20.86 10.58
N SER A 631 -38.89 -20.54 9.45
CA SER A 631 -38.29 -19.68 8.43
C SER A 631 -38.64 -18.19 8.53
N GLN A 632 -39.68 -17.82 9.28
CA GLN A 632 -40.15 -16.45 9.53
C GLN A 632 -40.28 -15.54 8.28
N THR A 633 -40.45 -16.15 7.10
CA THR A 633 -40.37 -15.45 5.81
C THR A 633 -41.39 -16.00 4.82
N LEU A 634 -41.64 -15.22 3.77
CA LEU A 634 -42.39 -15.56 2.57
C LEU A 634 -41.43 -15.64 1.39
N LEU A 635 -41.79 -16.42 0.37
CA LEU A 635 -41.09 -16.47 -0.90
C LEU A 635 -41.99 -15.90 -1.98
N VAL A 636 -41.41 -15.11 -2.86
CA VAL A 636 -42.10 -14.38 -3.93
C VAL A 636 -41.38 -14.65 -5.24
N ALA A 637 -42.11 -14.95 -6.32
CA ALA A 637 -41.51 -15.04 -7.65
C ALA A 637 -41.41 -13.65 -8.28
N MET A 638 -40.23 -13.32 -8.80
CA MET A 638 -39.98 -12.10 -9.57
C MET A 638 -40.32 -12.33 -11.05
N GLU A 639 -40.61 -11.25 -11.77
CA GLU A 639 -40.81 -11.35 -13.22
C GLU A 639 -39.47 -11.61 -13.93
N GLY A 640 -39.30 -12.82 -14.46
CA GLY A 640 -38.07 -13.18 -15.16
C GLY A 640 -38.13 -14.54 -15.85
N LYS A 641 -37.17 -14.79 -16.73
CA LYS A 641 -36.93 -16.09 -17.36
C LYS A 641 -35.74 -16.77 -16.68
N ILE A 642 -35.86 -18.07 -16.44
CA ILE A 642 -34.76 -18.86 -15.88
C ILE A 642 -33.63 -18.89 -16.92
N SER A 643 -32.47 -18.33 -16.56
CA SER A 643 -31.28 -18.21 -17.42
C SER A 643 -30.38 -19.46 -17.38
N PHE A 644 -30.72 -20.43 -16.53
CA PHE A 644 -30.03 -21.71 -16.36
C PHE A 644 -31.01 -22.87 -16.61
N VAL A 645 -30.49 -24.10 -16.70
CA VAL A 645 -31.34 -25.30 -16.73
C VAL A 645 -31.77 -25.64 -15.31
N PRO A 646 -33.05 -25.48 -14.94
CA PRO A 646 -33.52 -25.76 -13.59
C PRO A 646 -33.71 -27.27 -13.39
N THR A 647 -33.47 -27.73 -12.17
CA THR A 647 -33.88 -29.06 -11.74
C THR A 647 -35.41 -29.15 -11.70
N PRO A 648 -36.00 -30.37 -11.75
CA PRO A 648 -37.44 -30.53 -11.64
C PRO A 648 -38.03 -29.94 -10.36
N GLN A 649 -37.27 -29.91 -9.26
CA GLN A 649 -37.72 -29.31 -8.01
C GLN A 649 -37.64 -27.77 -8.05
N GLU A 650 -36.57 -27.18 -8.58
CA GLU A 650 -36.45 -25.73 -8.77
C GLU A 650 -37.57 -25.18 -9.65
N GLN A 651 -37.83 -25.84 -10.80
CA GLN A 651 -38.91 -25.44 -11.69
C GLN A 651 -40.27 -25.48 -10.96
N LYS A 652 -40.52 -26.54 -10.18
CA LYS A 652 -41.76 -26.69 -9.44
C LYS A 652 -41.92 -25.65 -8.34
N VAL A 653 -40.83 -25.28 -7.65
CA VAL A 653 -40.82 -24.15 -6.70
C VAL A 653 -41.23 -22.87 -7.41
N TYR A 654 -40.54 -22.53 -8.51
CA TYR A 654 -40.80 -21.30 -9.26
C TYR A 654 -42.23 -21.23 -9.79
N ASP A 655 -42.75 -22.34 -10.34
CA ASP A 655 -44.14 -22.43 -10.84
C ASP A 655 -45.19 -22.22 -9.74
N LEU A 656 -44.93 -22.73 -8.53
CA LEU A 656 -45.81 -22.49 -7.38
C LEU A 656 -45.80 -21.02 -6.95
N LEU A 657 -44.61 -20.42 -6.88
CA LEU A 657 -44.43 -19.03 -6.48
C LEU A 657 -44.99 -18.03 -7.50
N ARG A 658 -44.98 -18.38 -8.79
CA ARG A 658 -45.62 -17.58 -9.85
C ARG A 658 -47.14 -17.48 -9.72
N LYS A 659 -47.79 -18.45 -9.06
CA LYS A 659 -49.24 -18.40 -8.81
C LYS A 659 -49.56 -17.44 -7.66
N ARG A 660 -48.77 -17.50 -6.60
CA ARG A 660 -48.80 -16.57 -5.47
C ARG A 660 -47.56 -16.76 -4.58
N PRO A 661 -47.24 -15.78 -3.72
CA PRO A 661 -46.35 -16.00 -2.59
C PRO A 661 -46.77 -17.16 -1.69
N HIS A 662 -45.78 -17.86 -1.16
CA HIS A 662 -45.95 -18.98 -0.21
C HIS A 662 -44.93 -18.84 0.93
N THR A 663 -45.24 -19.38 2.11
CA THR A 663 -44.19 -19.59 3.12
C THR A 663 -43.31 -20.77 2.71
N PRO A 664 -42.02 -20.83 3.11
CA PRO A 664 -41.18 -22.00 2.87
C PRO A 664 -41.80 -23.32 3.37
N GLU A 665 -42.45 -23.30 4.54
CA GLU A 665 -43.14 -24.46 5.11
C GLU A 665 -44.34 -24.91 4.27
N GLU A 666 -45.06 -23.96 3.68
CA GLU A 666 -46.20 -24.23 2.80
C GLU A 666 -45.79 -25.00 1.53
N LEU A 667 -44.54 -24.85 1.08
CA LEU A 667 -44.02 -25.54 -0.09
C LEU A 667 -43.63 -27.01 0.19
N LEU A 668 -43.30 -27.36 1.44
CA LEU A 668 -42.76 -28.69 1.78
C LEU A 668 -43.68 -29.85 1.35
N PRO A 669 -45.00 -29.84 1.64
CA PRO A 669 -45.88 -30.93 1.24
C PRO A 669 -46.04 -31.03 -0.28
N HIS A 670 -46.05 -29.88 -0.97
CA HIS A 670 -46.17 -29.82 -2.43
C HIS A 670 -44.95 -30.39 -3.15
N LEU A 671 -43.77 -30.25 -2.54
CA LEU A 671 -42.49 -30.70 -3.09
C LEU A 671 -42.05 -32.07 -2.56
N LYS A 672 -42.74 -32.61 -1.56
CA LYS A 672 -42.37 -33.84 -0.83
C LYS A 672 -40.96 -33.73 -0.21
N ILE A 673 -40.65 -32.55 0.32
CA ILE A 673 -39.38 -32.25 0.98
C ILE A 673 -39.60 -32.26 2.50
N LEU A 674 -38.66 -32.85 3.25
CA LEU A 674 -38.84 -33.09 4.69
C LEU A 674 -38.63 -31.82 5.55
N ALA A 675 -37.82 -30.88 5.09
CA ALA A 675 -37.46 -29.70 5.87
C ALA A 675 -37.06 -28.52 4.98
N VAL A 676 -37.22 -27.29 5.50
CA VAL A 676 -36.97 -26.04 4.77
C VAL A 676 -35.54 -25.95 4.23
N GLN A 677 -34.54 -26.45 4.97
CA GLN A 677 -33.14 -26.41 4.53
C GLN A 677 -32.85 -27.24 3.26
N PHE A 678 -33.77 -28.12 2.86
CA PHE A 678 -33.63 -28.93 1.65
C PHE A 678 -34.43 -28.35 0.47
N LEU A 679 -35.05 -27.17 0.61
CA LEU A 679 -35.67 -26.48 -0.51
C LEU A 679 -34.59 -25.97 -1.47
N PRO A 680 -34.70 -26.23 -2.78
CA PRO A 680 -33.70 -25.80 -3.76
C PRO A 680 -33.92 -24.33 -4.14
N LEU A 681 -33.59 -23.43 -3.22
CA LEU A 681 -33.83 -21.98 -3.36
C LEU A 681 -32.59 -21.21 -3.81
N GLU A 682 -31.40 -21.69 -3.48
CA GLU A 682 -30.12 -20.96 -3.64
C GLU A 682 -29.96 -20.36 -5.04
N ARG A 683 -29.97 -21.20 -6.09
CA ARG A 683 -29.84 -20.73 -7.49
C ARG A 683 -30.98 -19.82 -7.95
N LEU A 684 -32.19 -20.00 -7.41
CA LEU A 684 -33.35 -19.15 -7.73
C LEU A 684 -33.26 -17.78 -7.05
N GLU A 685 -32.75 -17.72 -5.82
CA GLU A 685 -32.51 -16.49 -5.07
C GLU A 685 -31.29 -15.74 -5.66
N GLU A 686 -30.19 -16.43 -5.96
CA GLU A 686 -28.98 -15.87 -6.59
C GLU A 686 -29.25 -15.26 -7.96
N SER A 687 -30.09 -15.92 -8.78
CA SER A 687 -30.51 -15.39 -10.09
C SER A 687 -31.53 -14.25 -10.01
N GLY A 688 -32.00 -13.90 -8.82
CA GLY A 688 -33.02 -12.86 -8.61
C GLY A 688 -34.44 -13.27 -9.03
N LEU A 689 -34.68 -14.54 -9.33
CA LEU A 689 -36.00 -15.05 -9.75
C LEU A 689 -36.94 -15.30 -8.57
N VAL A 690 -36.38 -15.54 -7.39
CA VAL A 690 -37.14 -15.69 -6.15
C VAL A 690 -36.62 -14.68 -5.12
N GLN A 691 -37.53 -13.88 -4.58
CA GLN A 691 -37.25 -12.93 -3.50
C GLN A 691 -37.86 -13.42 -2.20
N ARG A 692 -37.03 -13.50 -1.16
CA ARG A 692 -37.50 -13.75 0.20
C ARG A 692 -37.98 -12.45 0.83
N CYS A 693 -39.12 -12.49 1.51
CA CYS A 693 -39.73 -11.36 2.20
C CYS A 693 -39.98 -11.69 3.68
N GLY A 694 -39.84 -10.72 4.58
CA GLY A 694 -39.94 -10.94 6.03
C GLY A 694 -40.16 -9.62 6.77
N LEU A 695 -40.34 -9.67 8.09
CA LEU A 695 -40.46 -8.43 8.89
C LEU A 695 -39.16 -7.63 8.82
N THR A 696 -39.27 -6.34 8.56
CA THR A 696 -38.13 -5.41 8.44
C THR A 696 -38.35 -4.11 9.23
N PRO A 697 -37.30 -3.32 9.50
CA PRO A 697 -37.47 -1.95 10.00
C PRO A 697 -38.40 -1.09 9.12
N THR A 698 -38.35 -1.23 7.79
CA THR A 698 -39.29 -0.59 6.85
C THR A 698 -40.74 -0.94 7.17
N ASP A 699 -41.05 -2.20 7.48
CA ASP A 699 -42.40 -2.62 7.90
C ASP A 699 -42.80 -1.98 9.24
N LEU A 700 -41.88 -1.86 10.19
CA LEU A 700 -42.14 -1.21 11.49
C LEU A 700 -42.45 0.28 11.32
N LEU A 701 -41.73 0.98 10.43
CA LEU A 701 -41.99 2.39 10.11
C LEU A 701 -43.39 2.59 9.48
N HIS A 702 -43.84 1.66 8.65
CA HIS A 702 -45.21 1.67 8.11
C HIS A 702 -46.26 1.49 9.20
N VAL A 703 -46.05 0.52 10.10
CA VAL A 703 -46.95 0.28 11.23
C VAL A 703 -47.01 1.48 12.18
N LYS A 704 -45.91 2.22 12.33
CA LYS A 704 -45.82 3.44 13.15
C LYS A 704 -46.40 4.67 12.44
N GLY A 705 -46.57 4.62 11.12
CA GLY A 705 -47.04 5.73 10.29
C GLY A 705 -45.97 6.77 9.94
N GLU A 706 -44.70 6.47 10.19
CA GLU A 706 -43.56 7.36 9.87
C GLU A 706 -43.15 7.25 8.39
N PHE A 707 -43.51 6.14 7.73
CA PHE A 707 -43.34 5.93 6.30
C PHE A 707 -44.59 5.28 5.71
N THR A 708 -45.23 5.88 4.71
CA THR A 708 -46.60 5.50 4.27
C THR A 708 -46.72 5.21 2.78
N LYS A 709 -45.62 4.77 2.15
CA LYS A 709 -45.57 4.48 0.71
C LYS A 709 -46.50 3.34 0.29
N TRP A 710 -46.66 2.33 1.15
CA TRP A 710 -47.49 1.15 0.89
C TRP A 710 -48.50 0.90 2.02
N ASP A 711 -49.46 0.00 1.78
CA ASP A 711 -50.41 -0.44 2.80
C ASP A 711 -49.69 -1.17 3.95
N ALA A 712 -49.88 -0.68 5.18
CA ALA A 712 -49.26 -1.21 6.40
C ALA A 712 -49.96 -2.46 6.96
N GLU A 713 -51.17 -2.81 6.48
CA GLU A 713 -51.96 -3.92 7.04
C GLU A 713 -51.22 -5.27 7.08
N PRO A 714 -50.51 -5.69 6.01
CA PRO A 714 -49.69 -6.91 6.04
C PRO A 714 -48.57 -6.89 7.09
N ALA A 715 -47.96 -5.72 7.32
CA ALA A 715 -46.93 -5.57 8.34
C ALA A 715 -47.51 -5.66 9.76
N HIS A 716 -48.69 -5.09 10.01
CA HIS A 716 -49.40 -5.29 11.28
C HIS A 716 -49.60 -6.77 11.59
N PHE A 717 -49.93 -7.58 10.59
CA PHE A 717 -50.11 -9.02 10.74
C PHE A 717 -48.81 -9.71 11.21
N MET A 718 -47.69 -9.40 10.56
CA MET A 718 -46.38 -9.94 10.93
C MET A 718 -45.94 -9.49 12.33
N VAL A 719 -46.18 -8.23 12.71
CA VAL A 719 -45.92 -7.72 14.06
C VAL A 719 -46.76 -8.46 15.12
N ASN A 720 -47.99 -8.87 14.80
CA ASN A 720 -48.83 -9.66 15.72
C ASN A 720 -48.22 -11.02 16.01
N ILE A 721 -47.70 -11.68 14.97
CA ILE A 721 -47.01 -12.96 15.10
C ILE A 721 -45.78 -12.79 15.98
N MET A 722 -44.94 -11.77 15.74
CA MET A 722 -43.74 -11.52 16.56
C MET A 722 -44.06 -11.11 18.00
N SER A 723 -45.14 -10.36 18.22
CA SER A 723 -45.66 -10.00 19.55
C SER A 723 -46.07 -11.24 20.35
N PHE A 724 -46.68 -12.23 19.70
CA PHE A 724 -47.02 -13.50 20.34
C PHE A 724 -45.78 -14.26 20.83
N PHE A 725 -44.73 -14.36 20.01
CA PHE A 725 -43.50 -15.07 20.39
C PHE A 725 -42.72 -14.37 21.50
N SER A 726 -42.57 -13.06 21.38
CA SER A 726 -41.83 -12.25 22.35
C SER A 726 -42.58 -11.99 23.65
N LYS A 727 -43.90 -12.25 23.67
CA LYS A 727 -44.82 -11.88 24.77
C LYS A 727 -44.80 -10.39 25.10
N LYS A 728 -44.35 -9.54 24.16
CA LYS A 728 -44.34 -8.09 24.30
C LYS A 728 -45.56 -7.49 23.60
N PRO A 729 -46.23 -6.48 24.18
CA PRO A 729 -47.25 -5.70 23.47
C PRO A 729 -46.68 -5.11 22.17
N LYS A 730 -47.49 -5.04 21.11
CA LYS A 730 -47.05 -4.59 19.77
C LYS A 730 -46.28 -3.28 19.81
N LYS A 731 -46.78 -2.28 20.53
CA LYS A 731 -46.15 -0.96 20.65
C LYS A 731 -44.76 -1.06 21.27
N GLU A 732 -44.64 -1.73 22.41
CA GLU A 732 -43.36 -1.94 23.10
C GLU A 732 -42.38 -2.72 22.21
N LEU A 733 -42.86 -3.71 21.47
CA LEU A 733 -42.05 -4.49 20.53
C LEU A 733 -41.47 -3.60 19.42
N ILE A 734 -42.32 -2.80 18.76
CA ILE A 734 -41.90 -1.89 17.69
C ILE A 734 -40.86 -0.90 18.22
N ASP A 735 -41.14 -0.25 19.36
CA ASP A 735 -40.24 0.72 19.98
C ASP A 735 -38.90 0.06 20.36
N THR A 736 -38.92 -1.17 20.88
CA THR A 736 -37.70 -1.93 21.21
C THR A 736 -36.87 -2.22 19.96
N LEU A 737 -37.49 -2.69 18.88
CA LEU A 737 -36.79 -3.09 17.65
C LEU A 737 -36.21 -1.89 16.90
N LEU A 738 -36.94 -0.78 16.81
CA LEU A 738 -36.42 0.46 16.23
C LEU A 738 -35.29 1.04 17.07
N ASN A 739 -35.41 1.04 18.41
CA ASN A 739 -34.34 1.45 19.30
C ASN A 739 -33.11 0.55 19.20
N GLN A 740 -33.28 -0.76 18.98
CA GLN A 740 -32.16 -1.68 18.74
C GLN A 740 -31.43 -1.32 17.45
N MET A 741 -32.16 -1.00 16.37
CA MET A 741 -31.58 -0.53 15.11
C MET A 741 -30.71 0.72 15.30
N GLU A 742 -31.17 1.69 16.09
CA GLU A 742 -30.41 2.90 16.41
C GLU A 742 -29.14 2.61 17.22
N ILE A 743 -29.22 1.65 18.17
CA ILE A 743 -28.08 1.20 18.97
C ILE A 743 -27.06 0.50 18.09
N ASP A 744 -27.49 -0.44 17.25
CA ASP A 744 -26.62 -1.19 16.34
C ASP A 744 -25.93 -0.21 15.38
N LEU A 745 -26.66 0.76 14.82
CA LEU A 745 -26.07 1.80 13.97
C LEU A 745 -25.04 2.64 14.74
N ALA A 746 -25.34 3.10 15.96
CA ALA A 746 -24.40 3.87 16.77
C ALA A 746 -23.11 3.10 17.11
N LEU A 747 -23.21 1.79 17.35
CA LEU A 747 -22.06 0.91 17.57
C LEU A 747 -21.16 0.84 16.33
N GLU A 748 -21.75 0.74 15.15
CA GLU A 748 -20.99 0.68 13.90
C GLU A 748 -20.28 2.00 13.58
N LEU A 749 -20.92 3.14 13.87
CA LEU A 749 -20.28 4.45 13.76
C LEU A 749 -19.05 4.58 14.68
N LEU A 750 -19.15 4.10 15.93
CA LEU A 750 -18.03 4.07 16.87
C LEU A 750 -16.88 3.18 16.38
N LYS A 751 -17.21 1.98 15.90
CA LYS A 751 -16.21 1.04 15.37
C LYS A 751 -15.44 1.65 14.21
N LYS A 752 -16.11 2.31 13.25
CA LYS A 752 -15.40 2.97 12.13
C LYS A 752 -14.46 4.07 12.61
N GLN A 753 -14.90 4.95 13.51
CA GLN A 753 -14.01 6.00 14.05
C GLN A 753 -12.78 5.43 14.77
N MET A 754 -12.94 4.34 15.52
CA MET A 754 -11.82 3.72 16.25
C MET A 754 -10.90 2.88 15.34
N ALA A 755 -11.40 2.35 14.23
CA ALA A 755 -10.62 1.52 13.30
C ALA A 755 -9.49 2.29 12.60
N ARG A 756 -9.57 3.62 12.56
CA ARG A 756 -8.52 4.49 12.03
C ARG A 756 -7.20 4.37 12.80
N ASP A 757 -7.30 4.18 14.12
CA ASP A 757 -6.16 4.20 15.03
C ASP A 757 -5.66 2.79 15.39
N PHE A 758 -6.48 1.74 15.18
CA PHE A 758 -6.21 0.39 15.67
C PHE A 758 -6.65 -0.70 14.70
N ALA A 759 -5.91 -1.82 14.68
CA ALA A 759 -6.35 -3.06 14.03
C ALA A 759 -7.56 -3.66 14.77
N MET A 760 -8.76 -3.36 14.27
CA MET A 760 -10.03 -3.59 14.96
C MET A 760 -10.40 -5.08 15.13
N ASP A 761 -9.96 -5.94 14.21
CA ASP A 761 -10.37 -7.35 14.15
C ASP A 761 -9.97 -8.18 15.38
N GLU A 762 -8.86 -7.83 16.04
CA GLU A 762 -8.41 -8.48 17.27
C GLU A 762 -9.18 -7.97 18.52
N MET A 763 -9.67 -6.73 18.47
CA MET A 763 -10.26 -6.04 19.62
C MET A 763 -11.77 -6.27 19.76
N GLU A 764 -12.51 -6.36 18.65
CA GLU A 764 -13.98 -6.45 18.62
C GLU A 764 -14.55 -7.64 19.39
N ASN A 765 -13.79 -8.73 19.45
CA ASN A 765 -14.23 -9.96 20.10
C ASN A 765 -13.93 -9.98 21.61
N THR A 766 -13.27 -8.96 22.14
CA THR A 766 -12.95 -8.90 23.57
C THR A 766 -14.19 -8.49 24.40
N PRO A 767 -14.44 -9.14 25.55
CA PRO A 767 -15.54 -8.75 26.44
C PRO A 767 -15.45 -7.30 26.93
N VAL A 768 -14.24 -6.78 27.08
CA VAL A 768 -13.99 -5.41 27.52
C VAL A 768 -14.46 -4.42 26.46
N PHE A 769 -14.08 -4.63 25.19
CA PHE A 769 -14.52 -3.76 24.09
C PHE A 769 -16.04 -3.74 23.97
N LYS A 770 -16.69 -4.92 23.97
CA LYS A 770 -18.15 -5.03 23.92
C LYS A 770 -18.82 -4.27 25.05
N GLN A 771 -18.35 -4.46 26.29
CA GLN A 771 -18.90 -3.76 27.46
C GLN A 771 -18.73 -2.24 27.34
N LEU A 772 -17.55 -1.75 26.95
CA LEU A 772 -17.30 -0.31 26.79
C LEU A 772 -18.22 0.30 25.73
N MET A 773 -18.34 -0.35 24.57
CA MET A 773 -19.19 0.12 23.47
C MET A 773 -20.66 0.14 23.87
N GLU A 774 -21.17 -0.93 24.50
CA GLU A 774 -22.53 -0.98 25.04
C GLU A 774 -22.80 0.16 26.04
N GLN A 775 -21.83 0.48 26.91
CA GLN A 775 -21.98 1.58 27.88
C GLN A 775 -22.02 2.97 27.24
N ILE A 776 -21.40 3.15 26.08
CA ILE A 776 -21.45 4.42 25.34
C ILE A 776 -22.81 4.58 24.67
N VAL A 777 -23.28 3.58 23.93
CA VAL A 777 -24.51 3.69 23.13
C VAL A 777 -25.79 3.47 23.95
N ASN A 778 -25.69 2.75 25.06
CA ASN A 778 -26.79 2.36 25.92
C ASN A 778 -26.37 2.30 27.41
N PRO A 779 -26.19 3.46 28.09
CA PRO A 779 -25.67 3.54 29.45
C PRO A 779 -26.59 2.97 30.56
N GLY A 780 -27.72 2.34 30.21
CA GLY A 780 -28.74 1.90 31.17
C GLY A 780 -28.22 0.88 32.21
N ASN A 781 -28.58 1.09 33.48
CA ASN A 781 -28.33 0.21 34.64
C ASN A 781 -26.87 -0.11 35.03
N SER A 782 -25.88 0.63 34.51
CA SER A 782 -24.48 0.44 34.88
C SER A 782 -24.05 1.25 36.12
N ARG A 783 -22.95 0.81 36.75
CA ARG A 783 -22.31 1.51 37.89
C ARG A 783 -21.48 2.73 37.48
N TYR A 784 -21.23 2.91 36.19
CA TYR A 784 -20.43 4.00 35.61
C TYR A 784 -21.00 4.38 34.24
N ALA A 785 -20.74 5.61 33.80
CA ALA A 785 -21.15 6.11 32.49
C ALA A 785 -19.91 6.47 31.67
N ILE A 786 -19.97 6.20 30.37
CA ILE A 786 -18.94 6.58 29.39
C ILE A 786 -19.63 7.36 28.30
N SER A 787 -19.05 8.50 27.89
CA SER A 787 -19.54 9.30 26.78
C SER A 787 -18.48 9.37 25.70
N ALA A 788 -18.86 9.13 24.44
CA ALA A 788 -18.07 9.48 23.28
C ALA A 788 -18.59 10.79 22.67
N ARG A 789 -17.72 11.54 22.00
CA ARG A 789 -18.06 12.71 21.19
C ARG A 789 -17.25 12.66 19.91
N PHE A 790 -17.91 12.80 18.77
CA PHE A 790 -17.23 12.88 17.49
C PHE A 790 -16.76 14.32 17.25
N ASN A 791 -15.54 14.46 16.74
CA ASN A 791 -14.96 15.76 16.42
C ASN A 791 -15.45 16.31 15.07
N HIS A 792 -15.83 15.41 14.17
CA HIS A 792 -16.34 15.74 12.84
C HIS A 792 -17.83 15.42 12.74
N PRO A 793 -18.59 16.16 11.92
CA PRO A 793 -20.00 15.88 11.68
C PRO A 793 -20.18 14.56 10.92
N ILE A 794 -21.40 14.01 11.00
CA ILE A 794 -21.85 12.85 10.25
C ILE A 794 -22.84 13.31 9.18
N ILE A 795 -22.60 12.94 7.93
CA ILE A 795 -23.50 13.17 6.79
C ILE A 795 -24.27 11.87 6.52
N GLY A 796 -25.60 11.92 6.57
CA GLY A 796 -26.46 10.79 6.24
C GLY A 796 -26.90 10.81 4.77
N ILE A 797 -26.70 9.72 4.06
CA ILE A 797 -27.15 9.49 2.69
C ILE A 797 -28.02 8.22 2.63
N GLY A 798 -29.00 8.20 1.73
CA GLY A 798 -29.92 7.09 1.55
C GLY A 798 -31.21 7.25 2.35
N ALA A 799 -32.32 6.75 1.81
CA ALA A 799 -33.67 7.06 2.35
C ALA A 799 -33.86 6.68 3.85
N PRO A 800 -33.37 5.52 4.35
CA PRO A 800 -33.47 5.15 5.76
C PRO A 800 -32.79 6.09 6.75
N VAL A 801 -31.79 6.90 6.36
CA VAL A 801 -31.03 7.71 7.34
C VAL A 801 -31.89 8.70 8.09
N HIS A 802 -32.95 9.23 7.47
CA HIS A 802 -33.88 10.17 8.12
C HIS A 802 -34.55 9.60 9.36
N TYR A 803 -34.69 8.28 9.44
CA TYR A 803 -35.38 7.59 10.53
C TYR A 803 -34.43 7.15 11.65
N PHE A 804 -33.23 6.69 11.30
CA PHE A 804 -32.33 6.03 12.26
C PHE A 804 -31.12 6.89 12.67
N LEU A 805 -30.52 7.61 11.72
CA LEU A 805 -29.24 8.30 11.93
C LEU A 805 -29.31 9.43 12.98
N PRO A 806 -30.36 10.27 13.05
CA PRO A 806 -30.43 11.32 14.05
C PRO A 806 -30.38 10.82 15.50
N GLN A 807 -30.97 9.66 15.78
CA GLN A 807 -30.94 9.09 17.13
C GLN A 807 -29.63 8.35 17.39
N ALA A 808 -29.10 7.62 16.40
CA ALA A 808 -27.77 7.01 16.50
C ALA A 808 -26.69 8.07 16.77
N GLY A 809 -26.71 9.20 16.05
CA GLY A 809 -25.78 10.32 16.24
C GLY A 809 -25.85 10.96 17.63
N LYS A 810 -27.05 11.06 18.24
CA LYS A 810 -27.20 11.54 19.62
C LYS A 810 -26.50 10.63 20.63
N ARG A 811 -26.52 9.31 20.42
CA ARG A 811 -25.86 8.33 21.32
C ARG A 811 -24.35 8.48 21.34
N VAL A 812 -23.77 8.97 20.25
CA VAL A 812 -22.31 9.18 20.10
C VAL A 812 -21.93 10.67 20.17
N ASN A 813 -22.87 11.53 20.55
CA ASN A 813 -22.71 13.00 20.63
C ASN A 813 -22.06 13.58 19.35
N ALA A 814 -22.60 13.21 18.20
CA ALA A 814 -22.18 13.70 16.89
C ALA A 814 -23.19 14.68 16.30
N GLN A 815 -22.70 15.67 15.56
CA GLN A 815 -23.56 16.52 14.74
C GLN A 815 -23.99 15.74 13.50
N VAL A 816 -25.28 15.48 13.34
CA VAL A 816 -25.83 14.78 12.16
C VAL A 816 -26.39 15.81 11.17
N ILE A 817 -26.02 15.66 9.90
CA ILE A 817 -26.47 16.47 8.77
C ILE A 817 -27.06 15.52 7.73
N ILE A 818 -28.28 15.78 7.27
CA ILE A 818 -28.92 15.00 6.22
C ILE A 818 -29.36 16.01 5.14
N PRO A 819 -28.74 16.01 3.95
CA PRO A 819 -29.13 16.93 2.87
C PRO A 819 -30.52 16.59 2.31
N GLU A 820 -31.17 17.56 1.66
CA GLU A 820 -32.52 17.40 1.09
C GLU A 820 -32.58 16.27 0.05
N ASP A 821 -31.56 16.17 -0.80
CA ASP A 821 -31.44 15.17 -1.86
C ASP A 821 -30.57 13.95 -1.45
N ALA A 822 -30.56 13.61 -0.16
CA ALA A 822 -29.83 12.45 0.37
C ALA A 822 -30.19 11.12 -0.31
N ASP A 823 -31.37 11.00 -0.91
CA ASP A 823 -31.88 9.77 -1.54
C ASP A 823 -31.25 9.44 -2.90
N VAL A 824 -30.62 10.42 -3.55
CA VAL A 824 -29.95 10.30 -4.86
C VAL A 824 -28.51 10.83 -4.85
N ALA A 825 -27.92 11.03 -3.66
CA ALA A 825 -26.59 11.59 -3.53
C ALA A 825 -25.53 10.80 -4.33
N ASN A 826 -25.66 9.48 -4.46
CA ASN A 826 -24.74 8.62 -5.21
C ASN A 826 -24.74 8.99 -6.69
N ALA A 827 -25.92 9.14 -7.31
CA ALA A 827 -26.03 9.55 -8.71
C ALA A 827 -25.47 10.96 -8.93
N VAL A 828 -25.70 11.87 -7.99
CA VAL A 828 -25.16 13.24 -8.04
C VAL A 828 -23.63 13.24 -7.90
N GLY A 829 -23.09 12.47 -6.96
CA GLY A 829 -21.65 12.30 -6.81
C GLY A 829 -21.02 11.71 -8.05
N ALA A 830 -21.67 10.71 -8.67
CA ALA A 830 -21.17 10.10 -9.89
C ALA A 830 -20.95 11.11 -11.01
N ILE A 831 -21.86 12.07 -11.22
CA ILE A 831 -21.74 13.07 -12.29
C ILE A 831 -20.87 14.29 -11.92
N THR A 832 -20.68 14.57 -10.64
CA THR A 832 -19.92 15.76 -10.19
C THR A 832 -18.47 15.49 -9.80
N SER A 833 -18.05 14.22 -9.80
CA SER A 833 -16.65 13.83 -9.62
C SER A 833 -15.72 14.38 -10.70
N HIS A 834 -14.43 14.48 -10.36
CA HIS A 834 -13.38 14.95 -11.27
C HIS A 834 -12.55 13.79 -11.80
N ILE A 835 -11.91 13.97 -12.96
CA ILE A 835 -10.83 13.09 -13.41
C ILE A 835 -9.59 13.46 -12.61
N MET A 836 -8.90 12.46 -12.05
CA MET A 836 -7.60 12.64 -11.40
C MET A 836 -6.63 11.57 -11.87
N ILE A 837 -5.46 12.00 -12.35
CA ILE A 837 -4.35 11.14 -12.72
C ILE A 837 -3.18 11.45 -11.78
N LYS A 838 -2.68 10.41 -11.11
CA LYS A 838 -1.49 10.47 -10.25
C LYS A 838 -0.46 9.47 -10.74
N ARG A 839 0.78 9.90 -10.93
CA ARG A 839 1.92 9.04 -11.30
C ARG A 839 3.14 9.36 -10.47
N LYS A 840 3.89 8.33 -10.10
CA LYS A 840 5.07 8.44 -9.25
C LYS A 840 6.28 7.84 -9.97
N LEU A 841 7.40 8.56 -9.96
CA LEU A 841 8.72 8.01 -10.28
C LEU A 841 9.65 8.14 -9.06
N SER A 842 10.64 7.25 -9.01
CA SER A 842 11.69 7.29 -7.99
C SER A 842 13.05 7.35 -8.64
N ILE A 843 13.95 8.18 -8.11
CA ILE A 843 15.34 8.28 -8.52
C ILE A 843 16.21 7.69 -7.42
N LYS A 844 16.95 6.62 -7.73
CA LYS A 844 17.85 5.96 -6.77
C LYS A 844 19.27 5.85 -7.31
N THR A 845 20.24 5.69 -6.42
CA THR A 845 21.64 5.43 -6.81
C THR A 845 21.87 3.93 -6.96
N ASN A 846 22.48 3.52 -8.08
CA ASN A 846 22.93 2.14 -8.25
C ASN A 846 24.33 1.91 -7.65
N SER A 847 24.79 0.66 -7.66
CA SER A 847 26.11 0.24 -7.15
C SER A 847 27.32 0.88 -7.87
N PHE A 848 27.10 1.54 -9.01
CA PHE A 848 28.13 2.24 -9.78
C PHE A 848 28.07 3.77 -9.57
N GLY A 849 27.25 4.25 -8.63
CA GLY A 849 27.10 5.68 -8.33
C GLY A 849 26.30 6.47 -9.38
N ARG A 850 25.57 5.80 -10.28
CA ARG A 850 24.66 6.46 -11.23
C ARG A 850 23.26 6.60 -10.67
N PHE A 851 22.54 7.64 -11.09
CA PHE A 851 21.13 7.87 -10.75
C PHE A 851 20.24 7.15 -11.74
N VAL A 852 19.39 6.25 -11.25
CA VAL A 852 18.47 5.42 -12.03
C VAL A 852 17.04 5.89 -11.75
N VAL A 853 16.27 6.13 -12.82
CA VAL A 853 14.85 6.44 -12.71
C VAL A 853 14.07 5.12 -12.80
N GLU A 854 13.45 4.73 -11.69
CA GLU A 854 12.60 3.54 -11.55
C GLU A 854 11.15 3.87 -11.91
N GLY A 855 10.41 2.87 -12.41
CA GLY A 855 9.00 2.98 -12.81
C GLY A 855 8.79 3.25 -14.31
N VAL A 856 9.86 3.14 -15.11
CA VAL A 856 9.82 3.30 -16.57
C VAL A 856 10.57 2.16 -17.25
N ALA A 857 10.11 1.80 -18.45
CA ALA A 857 10.75 0.79 -19.30
C ALA A 857 12.25 1.10 -19.50
N GLY A 858 13.10 0.09 -19.27
CA GLY A 858 14.55 0.19 -19.45
C GLY A 858 15.34 1.03 -18.43
N ASN A 859 14.73 1.51 -17.33
CA ASN A 859 15.41 2.17 -16.19
C ASN A 859 16.52 3.18 -16.59
N LYS A 860 16.13 4.34 -17.10
CA LYS A 860 17.06 5.38 -17.59
C LYS A 860 18.09 5.76 -16.52
N GLN A 861 19.36 5.84 -16.92
CA GLN A 861 20.48 6.13 -16.02
C GLN A 861 21.15 7.46 -16.35
N PHE A 862 21.55 8.20 -15.32
CA PHE A 862 22.16 9.51 -15.40
C PHE A 862 23.40 9.61 -14.50
N ILE A 863 24.29 10.54 -14.84
CA ILE A 863 25.55 10.77 -14.11
C ILE A 863 25.30 11.74 -12.94
N SER A 864 24.23 12.53 -12.98
CA SER A 864 23.87 13.49 -11.93
C SER A 864 22.37 13.46 -11.62
N ILE A 865 22.01 13.79 -10.38
CA ILE A 865 20.62 13.85 -9.92
C ILE A 865 19.82 14.92 -10.65
N GLY A 866 20.43 16.07 -10.98
CA GLY A 866 19.76 17.16 -11.70
C GLY A 866 19.32 16.74 -13.11
N GLN A 867 20.16 15.96 -13.81
CA GLN A 867 19.78 15.40 -15.12
C GLN A 867 18.64 14.37 -14.99
N ALA A 868 18.70 13.52 -13.97
CA ALA A 868 17.65 12.54 -13.72
C ALA A 868 16.31 13.20 -13.38
N GLU A 869 16.32 14.24 -12.53
CA GLU A 869 15.12 15.01 -12.18
C GLU A 869 14.54 15.73 -13.40
N THR A 870 15.36 16.44 -14.17
CA THR A 870 14.90 17.19 -15.36
C THR A 870 14.16 16.25 -16.31
N TRP A 871 14.78 15.09 -16.58
CA TRP A 871 14.16 14.07 -17.44
C TRP A 871 12.89 13.48 -16.84
N ALA A 872 12.88 13.16 -15.54
CA ALA A 872 11.72 12.57 -14.87
C ALA A 872 10.53 13.54 -14.80
N VAL A 873 10.78 14.82 -14.58
CA VAL A 873 9.77 15.89 -14.60
C VAL A 873 9.16 16.04 -15.99
N GLU A 874 9.98 16.15 -17.04
CA GLU A 874 9.48 16.24 -18.43
C GLU A 874 8.65 15.01 -18.80
N TYR A 875 9.16 13.80 -18.50
CA TYR A 875 8.44 12.56 -18.76
C TYR A 875 7.10 12.50 -18.01
N LEU A 876 7.07 12.82 -16.72
CA LEU A 876 5.84 12.76 -15.92
C LEU A 876 4.82 13.78 -16.39
N LYS A 877 5.25 14.98 -16.74
CA LYS A 877 4.40 16.04 -17.29
C LYS A 877 3.65 15.53 -18.53
N ASP A 878 4.39 15.10 -19.54
CA ASP A 878 3.82 14.63 -20.81
C ASP A 878 2.94 13.40 -20.61
N HIS A 879 3.39 12.45 -19.78
CA HIS A 879 2.68 11.20 -19.56
C HIS A 879 1.35 11.40 -18.80
N VAL A 880 1.34 12.23 -17.76
CA VAL A 880 0.13 12.52 -16.98
C VAL A 880 -0.88 13.31 -17.82
N GLN A 881 -0.43 14.25 -18.65
CA GLN A 881 -1.29 14.99 -19.59
C GLN A 881 -1.94 14.05 -20.62
N GLU A 882 -1.18 13.13 -21.21
CA GLU A 882 -1.70 12.15 -22.17
C GLU A 882 -2.71 11.18 -21.51
N LEU A 883 -2.44 10.75 -20.28
CA LEU A 883 -3.38 9.95 -19.50
C LEU A 883 -4.65 10.74 -19.15
N GLY A 884 -4.54 12.02 -18.80
CA GLY A 884 -5.67 12.92 -18.58
C GLY A 884 -6.52 13.04 -19.85
N ARG A 885 -5.87 13.14 -21.01
CA ARG A 885 -6.52 13.17 -22.32
C ARG A 885 -7.30 11.88 -22.62
N CYS A 886 -6.68 10.73 -22.39
CA CYS A 886 -7.32 9.42 -22.52
C CYS A 886 -8.46 9.19 -21.51
N ALA A 887 -8.35 9.78 -20.31
CA ALA A 887 -9.38 9.76 -19.30
C ALA A 887 -10.55 10.71 -19.64
N GLY A 888 -10.34 11.73 -20.47
CA GLY A 888 -11.40 12.61 -20.99
C GLY A 888 -11.32 14.08 -20.56
N THR A 889 -10.20 14.57 -20.04
CA THR A 889 -10.02 15.97 -19.61
C THR A 889 -8.97 16.72 -20.42
N SER A 890 -9.28 17.96 -20.82
CA SER A 890 -8.41 18.89 -21.54
C SER A 890 -7.42 19.59 -20.61
N CYS A 891 -7.58 19.41 -19.29
CA CYS A 891 -6.71 20.03 -18.30
C CYS A 891 -5.25 19.67 -18.57
N LYS A 892 -4.40 20.69 -18.63
CA LYS A 892 -2.96 20.54 -18.80
C LYS A 892 -2.18 20.85 -17.54
N THR A 893 -2.81 21.44 -16.53
CA THR A 893 -2.14 21.80 -15.27
C THR A 893 -1.68 20.53 -14.56
N VAL A 894 -0.37 20.45 -14.31
CA VAL A 894 0.26 19.34 -13.58
C VAL A 894 0.91 19.90 -12.32
N ALA A 895 0.44 19.45 -11.16
CA ALA A 895 1.10 19.68 -9.88
C ALA A 895 2.12 18.57 -9.62
N MET A 896 3.29 18.90 -9.11
CA MET A 896 4.36 17.96 -8.80
C MET A 896 4.88 18.15 -7.38
N ASP A 897 4.86 17.08 -6.62
CA ASP A 897 5.47 16.98 -5.29
C ASP A 897 6.80 16.23 -5.41
N ILE A 898 7.89 16.88 -5.02
CA ILE A 898 9.25 16.32 -5.06
C ILE A 898 9.78 16.22 -3.63
N GLU A 899 10.14 15.02 -3.22
CA GLU A 899 10.60 14.73 -1.87
C GLU A 899 11.90 13.92 -1.88
N ASP A 900 12.87 14.37 -1.09
CA ASP A 900 14.14 13.66 -0.89
C ASP A 900 14.07 12.76 0.33
N GLN A 901 14.45 11.50 0.15
CA GLN A 901 14.63 10.56 1.24
C GLN A 901 16.06 10.69 1.76
N VAL A 902 16.22 11.40 2.86
CA VAL A 902 17.52 11.60 3.52
C VAL A 902 17.49 10.98 4.91
N VAL A 903 18.48 10.15 5.23
CA VAL A 903 18.64 9.55 6.56
C VAL A 903 19.92 10.04 7.19
N ASN A 904 19.84 10.54 8.42
CA ASN A 904 21.03 10.89 9.18
C ASN A 904 21.69 9.63 9.72
N THR A 905 22.97 9.45 9.38
CA THR A 905 23.80 8.41 10.00
C THR A 905 24.00 8.72 11.49
N SER A 906 24.46 7.73 12.27
CA SER A 906 24.77 7.91 13.70
C SER A 906 25.79 9.02 13.99
N GLY A 907 26.60 9.42 12.99
CA GLY A 907 27.52 10.56 13.05
C GLY A 907 26.94 11.90 12.61
N GLY A 908 25.63 11.99 12.36
CA GLY A 908 24.95 13.23 11.94
C GLY A 908 25.13 13.60 10.46
N ILE A 909 25.66 12.70 9.63
CA ILE A 909 25.84 12.95 8.19
C ILE A 909 24.55 12.57 7.44
N PRO A 910 23.94 13.49 6.69
CA PRO A 910 22.76 13.22 5.88
C PRO A 910 23.11 12.35 4.66
N LEU A 911 22.52 11.15 4.60
CA LEU A 911 22.64 10.20 3.49
C LEU A 911 21.41 10.30 2.58
N PHE A 912 21.62 10.65 1.32
CA PHE A 912 20.58 10.59 0.30
C PHE A 912 20.31 9.13 -0.10
N LEU A 913 19.09 8.65 0.14
CA LEU A 913 18.63 7.32 -0.26
C LEU A 913 17.92 7.31 -1.62
N GLY A 914 17.29 8.43 -1.98
CA GLY A 914 16.57 8.56 -3.24
C GLY A 914 15.65 9.79 -3.24
N ARG A 915 15.08 10.08 -4.42
CA ARG A 915 14.12 11.17 -4.62
C ARG A 915 12.83 10.58 -5.18
N THR A 916 11.69 10.97 -4.62
CA THR A 916 10.37 10.66 -5.16
C THR A 916 9.82 11.89 -5.87
N ILE A 917 9.23 11.69 -7.06
CA ILE A 917 8.50 12.73 -7.79
C ILE A 917 7.09 12.20 -8.05
N VAL A 918 6.08 12.90 -7.54
CA VAL A 918 4.66 12.57 -7.74
C VAL A 918 4.03 13.66 -8.58
N ALA A 919 3.53 13.31 -9.76
CA ALA A 919 2.79 14.23 -10.62
C ALA A 919 1.29 13.94 -10.53
N THR A 920 0.50 15.00 -10.34
CA THR A 920 -0.96 14.97 -10.21
C THR A 920 -1.59 15.94 -11.20
N LEU A 921 -2.59 15.45 -11.94
CA LEU A 921 -3.45 16.25 -12.81
C LEU A 921 -4.90 16.00 -12.40
N SER A 922 -5.64 17.09 -12.19
CA SER A 922 -7.06 17.04 -11.84
C SER A 922 -7.85 17.95 -12.77
N GLY A 923 -8.94 17.45 -13.35
CA GLY A 923 -9.72 18.17 -14.34
C GLY A 923 -11.15 17.68 -14.45
N ARG A 924 -12.04 18.50 -15.02
CA ARG A 924 -13.38 18.06 -15.39
C ARG A 924 -13.35 17.26 -16.68
N PRO A 925 -14.25 16.28 -16.86
CA PRO A 925 -14.45 15.66 -18.17
C PRO A 925 -14.99 16.72 -19.13
N ASP A 926 -14.29 17.01 -20.22
CA ASP A 926 -14.66 18.05 -21.20
C ASP A 926 -14.17 17.75 -22.63
N MET A 927 -13.33 16.72 -22.83
CA MET A 927 -12.87 16.26 -24.15
C MET A 927 -13.59 15.00 -24.64
N VAL A 928 -14.63 14.59 -23.93
CA VAL A 928 -15.41 13.42 -24.31
C VAL A 928 -16.48 13.77 -25.37
N LEU A 929 -16.49 15.04 -25.83
CA LEU A 929 -17.42 15.61 -26.82
C LEU A 929 -17.24 15.06 -28.24
#